data_AF-A0A9P6G118-F1
#
_entry.id   AF-A0A9P6G118-F1
#
_cell.length_a   1.000
_cell.length_b   1.000
_cell.length_c   1.000
_cell.angle_alpha   90.00
_cell.angle_beta   90.00
_cell.angle_gamma   90.00
#
_symmetry.space_group_name_H-M   'P 1'
#
loop_
_entity.id
_entity.type
_entity.pdbx_description
1 polymer ?
#
loop_
_entity_poly.entity_id
_entity_poly.type
_entity_poly.pdbx_seq_one_letter_code
_entity_poly.pdbx_strand_id
1 'polypeptide(L)'
;MSLAAKVVKAAMPRIPRPRKAVLTLTPSAVTRLRTLTEGPEPKVIRVGIRTKGCSGQQYNLEYTSKKERFDEEIKQDGVTVLVDNKALLSVLGSEMDWVEDKLSAQFVFNNPNVKESCGCGMSFMTPINTRVFSGSSRTRTNKTTSSPTNTNSPGSSHAVPSTHHQSTTLNLKPLLNFKAMAQPENAAMIEANIKHRNLPSTISVSAVNALHRDHVEKSQTLDKSRAERNRIAAEMKELFSGKKKPSGKGQGQDQQDIKKALEIKRQELMERGRDLKGLIQEQEQAVSEVEALLYSQAALIPNHTHPTSPIGPESAARLVRVHGQPRLNKGVTAYARPEGGEQTLSATTRSKALEGDISSYPLLDHVTLSRSLDLLDFESATSVTGARWYYLKNEAALLELALIQLATQRAVRAGYMPVITPDVVRPEVVQACGFQPRDEVASQTYWVTTVEPGTMNLGQDLTNEDTASSDRLALQQQQLRHSALCMVATAEIALAGMNLNKVLEESQLPIRMAAFGRAFRAEAGSRGAEVKGLYRVHQFSKVELFTITKPEDSDQTLEEIRKFQEDIFEELGLCYRVLDMPTEELGASAYKKYDIEAWMPGRNSWGEISSTSNCTDYQSRRLNIRYRTNKIVEPTTSSGETGARKQTSNSYLTTDFVHTLNGTAMAVPRIIVALLETYQQEDGSVHLPECLWPFMAGIKVIKPKTSP
;
A
#
# COMPACT_ATOMS: atom_id res chain seq x y z
N MET A 1 -27.64 -14.32 90.60
CA MET A 1 -26.95 -15.56 90.22
C MET A 1 -27.22 -15.84 88.75
N SER A 2 -26.15 -16.17 88.02
CA SER A 2 -26.05 -16.85 86.71
C SER A 2 -27.35 -17.25 85.99
N LEU A 3 -27.47 -16.91 84.70
CA LEU A 3 -27.41 -17.89 83.60
C LEU A 3 -27.56 -17.17 82.25
N ALA A 4 -26.50 -17.25 81.43
CA ALA A 4 -26.47 -16.73 80.07
C ALA A 4 -27.27 -17.65 79.14
N ALA A 5 -28.36 -17.15 78.57
CA ALA A 5 -29.12 -17.81 77.51
C ALA A 5 -28.76 -17.18 76.14
N LYS A 6 -28.22 -18.02 75.25
CA LYS A 6 -27.95 -17.72 73.84
C LYS A 6 -29.26 -17.34 73.12
N VAL A 7 -29.33 -16.13 72.58
CA VAL A 7 -30.34 -15.74 71.60
C VAL A 7 -29.82 -16.03 70.19
N VAL A 8 -30.45 -16.99 69.52
CA VAL A 8 -30.27 -17.30 68.11
C VAL A 8 -30.97 -16.20 67.29
N LYS A 9 -30.22 -15.39 66.54
CA LYS A 9 -30.78 -14.51 65.51
C LYS A 9 -31.05 -15.32 64.25
N ALA A 10 -32.33 -15.43 63.87
CA ALA A 10 -32.76 -16.02 62.61
C ALA A 10 -32.15 -15.27 61.42
N ALA A 11 -31.60 -16.01 60.46
CA ALA A 11 -31.08 -15.46 59.20
C ALA A 11 -32.24 -15.02 58.29
N MET A 12 -32.18 -13.79 57.80
CA MET A 12 -33.13 -13.28 56.80
C MET A 12 -33.02 -14.08 55.48
N PRO A 13 -34.13 -14.38 54.79
CA PRO A 13 -34.09 -15.04 53.50
C PRO A 13 -33.40 -14.13 52.46
N ARG A 14 -32.37 -14.66 51.79
CA ARG A 14 -31.71 -13.98 50.67
C ARG A 14 -32.68 -13.83 49.52
N ILE A 15 -33.04 -12.60 49.18
CA ILE A 15 -33.75 -12.25 47.95
C ILE A 15 -32.88 -12.74 46.77
N PRO A 16 -33.40 -13.56 45.84
CA PRO A 16 -32.63 -13.96 44.67
C PRO A 16 -32.32 -12.72 43.83
N ARG A 17 -31.04 -12.49 43.53
CA ARG A 17 -30.67 -11.46 42.53
C ARG A 17 -31.34 -11.82 41.20
N PRO A 18 -31.98 -10.87 40.50
CA PRO A 18 -32.56 -11.14 39.18
C PRO A 18 -31.46 -11.68 38.27
N ARG A 19 -31.73 -12.81 37.59
CA ARG A 19 -30.82 -13.32 36.55
C ARG A 19 -30.73 -12.26 35.46
N LYS A 20 -29.51 -11.88 35.07
CA LYS A 20 -29.31 -11.00 33.89
C LYS A 20 -29.98 -11.68 32.69
N ALA A 21 -30.80 -10.95 31.96
CA ALA A 21 -31.40 -11.44 30.73
C ALA A 21 -30.27 -11.85 29.75
N VAL A 22 -30.48 -12.94 29.03
CA VAL A 22 -29.48 -13.47 28.10
C VAL A 22 -29.21 -12.48 26.97
N LEU A 23 -30.26 -11.84 26.47
CA LEU A 23 -30.19 -10.79 25.47
C LEU A 23 -31.33 -9.81 25.76
N THR A 24 -31.08 -8.51 25.69
CA THR A 24 -32.13 -7.47 25.77
C THR A 24 -32.30 -6.80 24.41
N LEU A 25 -33.50 -6.33 24.11
CA LEU A 25 -33.81 -5.67 22.83
C LEU A 25 -34.05 -4.18 23.05
N THR A 26 -33.53 -3.33 22.17
CA THR A 26 -33.91 -1.91 22.13
C THR A 26 -35.29 -1.72 21.47
N PRO A 27 -35.97 -0.57 21.69
CA PRO A 27 -37.23 -0.27 21.00
C PRO A 27 -37.12 -0.31 19.46
N SER A 28 -35.98 0.12 18.91
CA SER A 28 -35.70 0.10 17.47
C SER A 28 -35.59 -1.34 16.95
N ALA A 29 -34.87 -2.21 17.67
CA ALA A 29 -34.77 -3.63 17.33
C ALA A 29 -36.13 -4.33 17.38
N VAL A 30 -36.95 -4.07 18.40
CA VAL A 30 -38.31 -4.61 18.51
C VAL A 30 -39.17 -4.22 17.31
N THR A 31 -39.14 -2.95 16.91
CA THR A 31 -39.92 -2.43 15.77
C THR A 31 -39.50 -3.10 14.46
N ARG A 32 -38.19 -3.25 14.22
CA ARG A 32 -37.69 -3.94 13.04
C ARG A 32 -38.04 -5.41 13.04
N LEU A 33 -37.88 -6.09 14.18
CA LEU A 33 -38.22 -7.52 14.31
C LEU A 33 -39.71 -7.80 14.03
N ARG A 34 -40.63 -6.94 14.47
CA ARG A 34 -42.05 -7.07 14.10
C ARG A 34 -42.22 -7.03 12.59
N THR A 35 -41.64 -6.03 11.94
CA THR A 35 -41.68 -5.88 10.47
C THR A 35 -41.12 -7.12 9.75
N LEU A 36 -40.02 -7.69 10.25
CA LEU A 36 -39.35 -8.84 9.64
C LEU A 36 -40.06 -10.18 9.90
N THR A 37 -41.01 -10.22 10.83
CA THR A 37 -41.73 -11.44 11.23
C THR A 37 -43.21 -11.41 10.82
N GLU A 38 -43.66 -10.34 10.16
CA GLU A 38 -44.98 -10.21 9.55
C GLU A 38 -45.04 -11.02 8.23
N GLY A 39 -45.79 -12.13 8.24
CA GLY A 39 -46.00 -12.99 7.08
C GLY A 39 -46.93 -14.18 7.40
N PRO A 40 -47.42 -14.92 6.39
CA PRO A 40 -48.41 -16.00 6.56
C PRO A 40 -47.88 -17.24 7.31
N GLU A 41 -46.56 -17.38 7.47
CA GLU A 41 -45.92 -18.40 8.29
C GLU A 41 -45.04 -17.73 9.37
N PRO A 42 -45.16 -18.08 10.66
CA PRO A 42 -44.41 -17.43 11.72
C PRO A 42 -42.92 -17.81 11.63
N LYS A 43 -42.11 -16.87 11.13
CA LYS A 43 -40.65 -16.95 11.17
C LYS A 43 -40.17 -16.15 12.38
N VAL A 44 -39.25 -16.71 13.16
CA VAL A 44 -38.56 -16.05 14.27
C VAL A 44 -37.07 -15.96 13.95
N ILE A 45 -36.41 -14.91 14.44
CA ILE A 45 -34.96 -14.75 14.28
C ILE A 45 -34.25 -15.55 15.35
N ARG A 46 -33.27 -16.35 14.93
CA ARG A 46 -32.35 -17.12 15.77
C ARG A 46 -30.96 -16.50 15.72
N VAL A 47 -30.46 -16.07 16.87
CA VAL A 47 -29.13 -15.47 17.07
C VAL A 47 -28.13 -16.57 17.40
N GLY A 48 -27.15 -16.75 16.52
CA GLY A 48 -26.02 -17.68 16.70
C GLY A 48 -24.67 -16.96 16.59
N ILE A 49 -23.59 -17.75 16.70
CA ILE A 49 -22.23 -17.28 16.50
C ILE A 49 -21.52 -18.24 15.54
N ARG A 50 -20.74 -17.67 14.61
CA ARG A 50 -19.85 -18.43 13.70
C ARG A 50 -18.39 -18.08 14.02
N THR A 51 -17.52 -19.08 13.97
CA THR A 51 -16.06 -18.90 14.12
C THR A 51 -15.43 -18.60 12.76
N LYS A 52 -15.61 -17.37 12.27
CA LYS A 52 -14.90 -16.79 11.11
C LYS A 52 -14.74 -15.29 11.33
N GLY A 53 -13.54 -14.76 11.08
CA GLY A 53 -13.22 -13.33 11.22
C GLY A 53 -11.87 -13.09 11.91
N CYS A 54 -11.33 -11.87 11.77
CA CYS A 54 -10.00 -11.48 12.27
C CYS A 54 -9.85 -11.59 13.80
N SER A 55 -10.97 -11.63 14.55
CA SER A 55 -10.99 -11.75 16.02
C SER A 55 -11.70 -13.01 16.52
N GLY A 56 -11.99 -13.99 15.65
CA GLY A 56 -12.39 -15.34 16.06
C GLY A 56 -13.90 -15.66 16.14
N GLN A 57 -14.81 -14.71 16.41
CA GLN A 57 -16.27 -14.94 16.46
C GLN A 57 -17.07 -13.82 15.78
N GLN A 58 -18.19 -14.15 15.13
CA GLN A 58 -19.14 -13.19 14.52
C GLN A 58 -20.59 -13.62 14.80
N TYR A 59 -21.49 -12.66 15.06
CA TYR A 59 -22.93 -12.93 15.21
C TYR A 59 -23.55 -13.33 13.87
N ASN A 60 -24.46 -14.29 13.94
CA ASN A 60 -25.16 -14.80 12.78
C ASN A 60 -26.66 -14.82 13.08
N LEU A 61 -27.46 -14.20 12.21
CA LEU A 61 -28.91 -14.13 12.35
C LEU A 61 -29.55 -15.03 11.30
N GLU A 62 -30.36 -15.99 11.74
CA GLU A 62 -31.04 -16.94 10.86
C GLU A 62 -32.56 -16.88 11.07
N TYR A 63 -33.32 -16.90 9.98
CA TYR A 63 -34.77 -17.07 10.05
C TYR A 63 -35.10 -18.55 10.25
N THR A 64 -35.87 -18.87 11.29
CA THR A 64 -36.34 -20.23 11.55
C THR A 64 -37.82 -20.24 11.91
N SER A 65 -38.50 -21.35 11.60
CA SER A 65 -39.88 -21.61 12.02
C SER A 65 -39.97 -22.59 13.20
N LYS A 66 -38.84 -23.13 13.67
CA LYS A 66 -38.76 -24.11 14.77
C LYS A 66 -37.68 -23.75 15.77
N LYS A 67 -38.00 -23.92 17.05
CA LYS A 67 -37.07 -23.80 18.18
C LYS A 67 -36.33 -25.14 18.37
N GLU A 68 -35.00 -25.11 18.42
CA GLU A 68 -34.19 -26.30 18.66
C GLU A 68 -34.13 -26.65 20.16
N ARG A 69 -33.75 -27.91 20.47
CA ARG A 69 -33.93 -28.55 21.80
C ARG A 69 -33.28 -27.84 23.00
N PHE A 70 -32.43 -26.83 22.80
CA PHE A 70 -31.78 -26.07 23.87
C PHE A 70 -31.64 -24.58 23.57
N ASP A 71 -32.38 -24.08 22.58
CA ASP A 71 -32.38 -22.65 22.30
C ASP A 71 -33.08 -21.91 23.43
N GLU A 72 -32.49 -20.78 23.84
CA GLU A 72 -33.13 -19.89 24.79
C GLU A 72 -34.08 -18.96 24.05
N GLU A 73 -35.27 -18.76 24.60
CA GLU A 73 -36.32 -17.96 23.98
C GLU A 73 -36.50 -16.66 24.75
N ILE A 74 -36.26 -15.55 24.07
CA ILE A 74 -36.35 -14.20 24.61
C ILE A 74 -37.63 -13.57 24.10
N LYS A 75 -38.56 -13.31 25.03
CA LYS A 75 -39.82 -12.60 24.77
C LYS A 75 -39.73 -11.22 25.39
N GLN A 76 -39.69 -10.19 24.56
CA GLN A 76 -39.68 -8.81 25.01
C GLN A 76 -40.60 -8.00 24.11
N ASP A 77 -41.46 -7.17 24.71
CA ASP A 77 -42.33 -6.23 23.99
C ASP A 77 -43.09 -6.86 22.81
N GLY A 78 -43.60 -8.08 22.99
CA GLY A 78 -44.42 -8.79 22.00
C GLY A 78 -43.67 -9.42 20.82
N VAL A 79 -42.33 -9.34 20.78
CA VAL A 79 -41.51 -10.09 19.80
C VAL A 79 -40.79 -11.27 20.46
N THR A 80 -40.52 -12.31 19.67
CA THR A 80 -39.78 -13.50 20.10
C THR A 80 -38.48 -13.62 19.32
N VAL A 81 -37.36 -13.76 20.03
CA VAL A 81 -36.03 -14.05 19.46
C VAL A 81 -35.49 -15.33 20.10
N LEU A 82 -34.90 -16.20 19.29
CA LEU A 82 -34.24 -17.41 19.77
C LEU A 82 -32.73 -17.17 19.85
N VAL A 83 -32.07 -17.72 20.86
CA VAL A 83 -30.60 -17.73 20.98
C VAL A 83 -30.12 -19.17 20.89
N ASP A 84 -29.23 -19.44 19.94
CA ASP A 84 -28.59 -20.75 19.79
C ASP A 84 -27.90 -21.14 21.10
N ASN A 85 -28.17 -22.35 21.59
CA ASN A 85 -27.50 -22.93 22.76
C ASN A 85 -25.97 -22.73 22.76
N LYS A 86 -25.32 -22.87 21.59
CA LYS A 86 -23.86 -22.70 21.46
C LYS A 86 -23.41 -21.25 21.59
N ALA A 87 -24.29 -20.29 21.35
CA ALA A 87 -24.03 -18.86 21.45
C ALA A 87 -24.40 -18.28 22.82
N LEU A 88 -25.16 -19.03 23.64
CA LEU A 88 -25.77 -18.55 24.89
C LEU A 88 -24.80 -17.83 25.83
N LEU A 89 -23.63 -18.44 26.08
CA LEU A 89 -22.62 -17.86 26.98
C LEU A 89 -21.91 -16.65 26.37
N SER A 90 -21.75 -16.63 25.05
CA SER A 90 -21.08 -15.56 24.34
C SER A 90 -21.96 -14.34 24.16
N VAL A 91 -23.29 -14.49 24.14
CA VAL A 91 -24.23 -13.36 24.02
C VAL A 91 -24.80 -12.88 25.36
N LEU A 92 -24.47 -13.56 26.47
CA LEU A 92 -25.09 -13.33 27.78
C LEU A 92 -25.02 -11.88 28.26
N GLY A 93 -26.17 -11.24 28.43
CA GLY A 93 -26.28 -9.85 28.88
C GLY A 93 -25.95 -8.82 27.81
N SER A 94 -25.91 -9.23 26.53
CA SER A 94 -25.79 -8.30 25.41
C SER A 94 -27.11 -7.58 25.18
N GLU A 95 -27.03 -6.41 24.56
CA GLU A 95 -28.17 -5.68 24.02
C GLU A 95 -28.13 -5.72 22.49
N MET A 96 -29.26 -6.05 21.86
CA MET A 96 -29.42 -6.03 20.42
C MET A 96 -30.20 -4.78 20.00
N ASP A 97 -29.59 -3.99 19.13
CA ASP A 97 -30.15 -2.76 18.57
C ASP A 97 -30.34 -2.87 17.05
N TRP A 98 -31.24 -2.06 16.49
CA TRP A 98 -31.35 -1.85 15.05
C TRP A 98 -30.86 -0.44 14.74
N VAL A 99 -29.76 -0.37 13.99
CA VAL A 99 -29.18 0.90 13.55
C VAL A 99 -29.37 1.01 12.05
N GLU A 100 -30.08 2.06 11.66
CA GLU A 100 -30.31 2.43 10.27
C GLU A 100 -29.90 3.88 10.07
N ASP A 101 -28.85 4.07 9.30
CA ASP A 101 -28.31 5.36 8.92
C ASP A 101 -28.17 5.46 7.40
N LYS A 102 -27.58 6.56 6.91
CA LYS A 102 -27.41 6.80 5.47
C LYS A 102 -26.41 5.83 4.80
N LEU A 103 -25.69 5.01 5.57
CA LEU A 103 -24.57 4.16 5.15
C LEU A 103 -24.84 2.67 5.40
N SER A 104 -25.69 2.29 6.36
CA SER A 104 -25.96 0.91 6.78
C SER A 104 -27.35 0.72 7.40
N ALA A 105 -27.92 -0.48 7.28
CA ALA A 105 -29.16 -0.88 7.94
C ALA A 105 -29.01 -2.31 8.48
N GLN A 106 -28.66 -2.44 9.76
CA GLN A 106 -28.29 -3.75 10.34
C GLN A 106 -28.57 -3.84 11.84
N PHE A 107 -28.64 -5.08 12.34
CA PHE A 107 -28.67 -5.35 13.78
C PHE A 107 -27.25 -5.23 14.36
N VAL A 108 -27.12 -4.48 15.44
CA VAL A 108 -25.86 -4.26 16.16
C VAL A 108 -25.97 -4.84 17.57
N PHE A 109 -24.88 -5.40 18.08
CA PHE A 109 -24.85 -6.05 19.38
C PHE A 109 -23.88 -5.34 20.32
N ASN A 110 -24.41 -4.75 21.38
CA ASN A 110 -23.64 -4.17 22.48
C ASN A 110 -23.41 -5.28 23.52
N ASN A 111 -22.27 -5.97 23.43
CA ASN A 111 -21.96 -7.11 24.28
C ASN A 111 -20.89 -6.77 25.32
N PRO A 112 -21.22 -6.76 26.63
CA PRO A 112 -20.29 -6.38 27.69
C PRO A 112 -19.18 -7.41 27.95
N ASN A 113 -19.23 -8.59 27.34
CA ASN A 113 -18.23 -9.65 27.50
C ASN A 113 -17.14 -9.65 26.43
N VAL A 114 -17.22 -8.73 25.45
CA VAL A 114 -16.24 -8.60 24.36
C VAL A 114 -14.96 -7.96 24.89
N LYS A 115 -13.81 -8.63 24.70
CA LYS A 115 -12.48 -8.10 25.09
C LYS A 115 -11.70 -7.48 23.94
N GLU A 116 -11.87 -8.02 22.74
CA GLU A 116 -11.25 -7.53 21.52
C GLU A 116 -12.29 -7.53 20.40
N SER A 117 -12.25 -6.50 19.56
CA SER A 117 -13.10 -6.38 18.38
C SER A 117 -12.26 -5.99 17.17
N CYS A 118 -12.64 -6.52 16.01
CA CYS A 118 -12.09 -6.05 14.74
C CYS A 118 -12.41 -4.57 14.59
N GLY A 119 -11.47 -3.76 14.11
CA GLY A 119 -11.74 -2.34 13.78
C GLY A 119 -12.81 -2.14 12.70
N CYS A 120 -13.31 -3.22 12.09
CA CYS A 120 -14.45 -3.27 11.20
C CYS A 120 -15.80 -3.48 11.92
N GLY A 121 -15.81 -3.77 13.24
CA GLY A 121 -17.01 -4.07 14.03
C GLY A 121 -17.63 -5.46 13.80
N MET A 122 -17.19 -6.20 12.77
CA MET A 122 -17.84 -7.43 12.31
C MET A 122 -17.44 -8.71 13.05
N SER A 123 -16.34 -8.69 13.81
CA SER A 123 -15.90 -9.85 14.60
C SER A 123 -15.40 -9.43 15.97
N PHE A 124 -15.60 -10.29 16.96
CA PHE A 124 -15.28 -10.04 18.36
C PHE A 124 -14.74 -11.30 19.03
N MET A 125 -14.12 -11.15 20.21
CA MET A 125 -13.66 -12.27 21.04
C MET A 125 -14.27 -12.21 22.44
N THR A 126 -14.80 -13.35 22.91
CA THR A 126 -15.21 -13.55 24.31
C THR A 126 -14.33 -14.63 24.97
N PRO A 127 -13.86 -14.45 26.22
CA PRO A 127 -12.90 -15.36 26.87
C PRO A 127 -13.47 -16.73 27.31
N ILE A 128 -14.74 -17.03 26.98
CA ILE A 128 -15.43 -18.23 27.45
C ILE A 128 -15.31 -19.32 26.40
N ASN A 129 -14.38 -20.24 26.61
CA ASN A 129 -14.15 -21.42 25.79
C ASN A 129 -15.28 -22.44 26.02
N THR A 130 -16.19 -22.62 25.06
CA THR A 130 -17.24 -23.64 25.09
C THR A 130 -16.67 -25.03 24.82
N ARG A 131 -15.92 -25.59 25.78
CA ARG A 131 -15.86 -27.04 25.93
C ARG A 131 -17.05 -27.45 26.79
N VAL A 132 -17.96 -28.26 26.26
CA VAL A 132 -18.51 -29.48 26.91
C VAL A 132 -19.69 -30.09 26.11
N PHE A 133 -19.67 -31.44 26.04
CA PHE A 133 -20.64 -32.43 25.53
C PHE A 133 -20.73 -32.73 24.01
N SER A 134 -19.77 -33.51 23.51
CA SER A 134 -20.04 -34.55 22.50
C SER A 134 -20.02 -35.92 23.19
N GLY A 135 -21.18 -36.57 23.22
CA GLY A 135 -21.37 -37.88 23.83
C GLY A 135 -20.53 -38.98 23.18
N SER A 136 -20.12 -39.91 24.04
CA SER A 136 -19.56 -41.22 23.70
C SER A 136 -20.36 -41.92 22.60
N SER A 137 -19.71 -42.22 21.48
CA SER A 137 -20.07 -43.36 20.65
C SER A 137 -18.85 -44.25 20.49
N ARG A 138 -18.85 -45.34 21.26
CA ARG A 138 -17.94 -46.48 21.11
C ARG A 138 -18.12 -47.06 19.71
N THR A 139 -17.08 -47.02 18.89
CA THR A 139 -16.89 -48.02 17.85
C THR A 139 -15.54 -48.70 18.03
N ARG A 140 -15.63 -50.03 18.14
CA ARG A 140 -14.58 -51.00 18.43
C ARG A 140 -13.97 -51.40 17.09
N THR A 141 -12.67 -51.22 16.88
CA THR A 141 -11.91 -52.01 15.90
C THR A 141 -10.47 -52.18 16.36
N ASN A 142 -9.95 -53.38 16.09
CA ASN A 142 -8.86 -54.04 16.79
C ASN A 142 -7.47 -53.50 16.45
N LYS A 143 -6.62 -53.40 17.48
CA LYS A 143 -5.16 -53.51 17.33
C LYS A 143 -4.82 -54.90 16.79
N THR A 144 -4.13 -54.95 15.65
CA THR A 144 -3.23 -56.06 15.34
C THR A 144 -1.85 -55.50 15.04
N THR A 145 -0.89 -56.09 15.73
CA THR A 145 0.55 -55.89 15.67
C THR A 145 1.14 -56.54 14.44
N SER A 146 2.05 -55.87 13.73
CA SER A 146 3.18 -56.56 13.08
C SER A 146 4.32 -55.59 12.73
N SER A 147 5.52 -56.05 13.08
CA SER A 147 6.85 -55.50 12.85
C SER A 147 7.31 -55.75 11.39
N PRO A 148 8.48 -55.21 10.97
CA PRO A 148 8.80 -54.89 9.59
C PRO A 148 9.36 -56.08 8.82
N THR A 149 9.15 -56.10 7.50
CA THR A 149 9.94 -56.94 6.59
C THR A 149 10.53 -56.14 5.43
N ASN A 150 11.84 -56.33 5.33
CA ASN A 150 12.78 -55.86 4.34
C ASN A 150 12.62 -56.68 3.06
N THR A 151 12.50 -56.06 1.88
CA THR A 151 12.85 -56.71 0.61
C THR A 151 13.56 -55.73 -0.34
N ASN A 152 14.80 -56.07 -0.65
CA ASN A 152 15.69 -55.53 -1.70
C ASN A 152 15.18 -55.98 -3.08
N SER A 153 15.06 -55.13 -4.12
CA SER A 153 16.07 -54.75 -5.15
C SER A 153 15.32 -54.50 -6.50
N PRO A 154 15.93 -54.03 -7.62
CA PRO A 154 17.04 -53.08 -7.81
C PRO A 154 16.77 -52.00 -8.93
N GLY A 155 17.57 -50.92 -8.93
CA GLY A 155 18.13 -50.31 -10.16
C GLY A 155 17.28 -49.33 -10.99
N SER A 156 17.58 -48.02 -10.88
CA SER A 156 18.30 -47.29 -11.95
C SER A 156 18.44 -45.81 -11.58
N SER A 157 19.70 -45.36 -11.65
CA SER A 157 20.16 -44.01 -11.34
C SER A 157 19.89 -43.05 -12.50
N HIS A 158 18.99 -42.10 -12.30
CA HIS A 158 19.04 -40.82 -13.01
C HIS A 158 19.09 -39.70 -11.98
N ALA A 159 20.30 -39.17 -11.79
CA ALA A 159 20.54 -37.96 -11.02
C ALA A 159 19.86 -36.79 -11.75
N VAL A 160 18.79 -36.26 -11.16
CA VAL A 160 18.27 -34.94 -11.50
C VAL A 160 19.24 -33.92 -10.90
N PRO A 161 19.79 -32.97 -11.68
CA PRO A 161 20.71 -31.98 -11.14
C PRO A 161 19.97 -31.12 -10.13
N SER A 162 20.55 -30.94 -8.93
CA SER A 162 20.08 -29.95 -7.97
C SER A 162 20.17 -28.57 -8.62
N THR A 163 19.03 -28.01 -9.01
CA THR A 163 18.91 -26.61 -9.36
C THR A 163 19.23 -25.81 -8.10
N HIS A 164 20.45 -25.25 -8.04
CA HIS A 164 20.73 -24.14 -7.17
C HIS A 164 19.70 -23.04 -7.48
N HIS A 165 18.72 -22.85 -6.59
CA HIS A 165 17.92 -21.63 -6.56
C HIS A 165 18.88 -20.47 -6.26
N GLN A 166 19.44 -19.88 -7.32
CA GLN A 166 20.02 -18.54 -7.23
C GLN A 166 18.89 -17.62 -6.75
N SER A 167 19.07 -16.98 -5.60
CA SER A 167 18.17 -15.95 -5.11
C SER A 167 18.08 -14.84 -6.15
N THR A 168 16.96 -14.78 -6.88
CA THR A 168 16.67 -13.79 -7.94
C THR A 168 16.21 -12.44 -7.38
N THR A 169 16.78 -11.99 -6.26
CA THR A 169 16.45 -10.67 -5.69
C THR A 169 17.08 -9.61 -6.58
N LEU A 170 16.26 -8.72 -7.14
CA LEU A 170 16.73 -7.59 -7.92
C LEU A 170 17.43 -6.61 -6.96
N ASN A 171 18.77 -6.61 -6.97
CA ASN A 171 19.55 -5.71 -6.12
C ASN A 171 19.54 -4.29 -6.70
N LEU A 172 18.45 -3.57 -6.47
CA LEU A 172 18.29 -2.15 -6.79
C LEU A 172 19.01 -1.33 -5.72
N LYS A 173 20.15 -0.73 -6.10
CA LYS A 173 20.87 0.22 -5.25
C LYS A 173 20.60 1.65 -5.75
N PRO A 174 19.83 2.46 -5.01
CA PRO A 174 19.57 3.84 -5.38
C PRO A 174 20.87 4.65 -5.53
N LEU A 175 20.94 5.55 -6.51
CA LEU A 175 22.08 6.44 -6.72
C LEU A 175 21.80 7.82 -6.11
N LEU A 176 21.82 7.86 -4.78
CA LEU A 176 21.62 9.07 -3.99
C LEU A 176 22.94 9.83 -3.78
N ASN A 177 22.90 11.15 -3.80
CA ASN A 177 24.08 11.98 -3.61
C ASN A 177 24.25 12.34 -2.12
N PHE A 178 24.73 11.38 -1.32
CA PHE A 178 24.94 11.58 0.13
C PHE A 178 25.88 12.74 0.44
N LYS A 179 26.88 13.00 -0.40
CA LYS A 179 27.79 14.13 -0.24
C LYS A 179 27.05 15.46 -0.36
N ALA A 180 26.17 15.60 -1.34
CA ALA A 180 25.32 16.78 -1.49
C ALA A 180 24.32 16.91 -0.32
N MET A 181 23.70 15.81 0.11
CA MET A 181 22.79 15.81 1.26
C MET A 181 23.48 16.24 2.57
N ALA A 182 24.78 15.96 2.70
CA ALA A 182 25.58 16.30 3.86
C ALA A 182 26.07 17.77 3.87
N GLN A 183 25.91 18.51 2.76
CA GLN A 183 26.24 19.94 2.73
C GLN A 183 25.30 20.72 3.65
N PRO A 184 25.78 21.66 4.49
CA PRO A 184 24.96 22.33 5.48
C PRO A 184 23.70 23.00 4.91
N GLU A 185 23.83 23.68 3.77
CA GLU A 185 22.72 24.34 3.09
C GLU A 185 21.64 23.35 2.62
N ASN A 186 22.05 22.24 2.00
CA ASN A 186 21.14 21.21 1.52
C ASN A 186 20.49 20.44 2.67
N ALA A 187 21.25 20.13 3.70
CA ALA A 187 20.75 19.47 4.90
C ALA A 187 19.64 20.32 5.56
N ALA A 188 19.86 21.64 5.71
CA ALA A 188 18.86 22.55 6.24
C ALA A 188 17.59 22.60 5.37
N MET A 189 17.75 22.62 4.05
CA MET A 189 16.61 22.58 3.11
C MET A 189 15.82 21.27 3.19
N ILE A 190 16.51 20.13 3.33
CA ILE A 190 15.87 18.82 3.46
C ILE A 190 15.09 18.74 4.77
N GLU A 191 15.66 19.18 5.89
CA GLU A 191 14.97 19.20 7.19
C GLU A 191 13.73 20.12 7.18
N ALA A 192 13.85 21.31 6.59
CA ALA A 192 12.71 22.20 6.40
C ALA A 192 11.62 21.54 5.55
N ASN A 193 12.01 20.84 4.47
CA ASN A 193 11.08 20.12 3.61
C ASN A 193 10.38 18.96 4.34
N ILE A 194 11.11 18.15 5.13
CA ILE A 194 10.54 17.08 5.97
C ILE A 194 9.46 17.65 6.90
N LYS A 195 9.75 18.79 7.55
CA LYS A 195 8.80 19.48 8.41
C LYS A 195 7.58 20.00 7.65
N HIS A 196 7.77 20.65 6.50
CA HIS A 196 6.66 21.15 5.69
C HIS A 196 5.77 20.03 5.15
N ARG A 197 6.32 18.83 4.90
CA ARG A 197 5.56 17.64 4.49
C ARG A 197 4.90 16.89 5.65
N ASN A 198 5.02 17.39 6.89
CA ASN A 198 4.45 16.79 8.10
C ASN A 198 4.83 15.30 8.26
N LEU A 199 6.09 14.99 7.97
CA LEU A 199 6.62 13.63 8.11
C LEU A 199 7.01 13.33 9.57
N PRO A 200 7.00 12.05 9.99
CA PRO A 200 7.42 11.66 11.33
C PRO A 200 8.83 12.16 11.67
N SER A 201 9.05 12.59 12.91
CA SER A 201 10.35 13.08 13.39
C SER A 201 11.45 12.02 13.40
N THR A 202 11.11 10.74 13.20
CA THR A 202 12.05 9.64 12.98
C THR A 202 12.77 9.75 11.64
N ILE A 203 12.21 10.48 10.67
CA ILE A 203 12.84 10.75 9.38
C ILE A 203 13.70 12.02 9.51
N SER A 204 15.02 11.88 9.38
CA SER A 204 15.95 13.02 9.49
C SER A 204 17.16 12.86 8.57
N VAL A 205 17.56 13.95 7.92
CA VAL A 205 18.80 13.97 7.13
C VAL A 205 20.03 13.89 8.03
N SER A 206 19.93 14.35 9.28
CA SER A 206 21.03 14.26 10.25
C SER A 206 21.44 12.80 10.53
N ALA A 207 20.47 11.89 10.63
CA ALA A 207 20.69 10.45 10.79
C ALA A 207 21.38 9.86 9.56
N VAL A 208 20.91 10.22 8.35
CA VAL A 208 21.55 9.84 7.07
C VAL A 208 22.99 10.33 7.01
N ASN A 209 23.24 11.58 7.41
CA ASN A 209 24.58 12.18 7.41
C ASN A 209 25.53 11.52 8.41
N ALA A 210 25.03 11.12 9.59
CA ALA A 210 25.80 10.37 10.57
C ALA A 210 26.21 8.99 10.04
N LEU A 211 25.26 8.24 9.47
CA LEU A 211 25.51 6.95 8.83
C LEU A 211 26.46 7.08 7.63
N HIS A 212 26.36 8.16 6.86
CA HIS A 212 27.27 8.41 5.75
C HIS A 212 28.71 8.63 6.22
N ARG A 213 28.92 9.42 7.30
CA ARG A 213 30.26 9.60 7.88
C ARG A 213 30.84 8.28 8.40
N ASP A 214 30.04 7.50 9.13
CA ASP A 214 30.46 6.20 9.65
C ASP A 214 30.81 5.22 8.50
N HIS A 215 29.98 5.18 7.46
CA HIS A 215 30.26 4.40 6.25
C HIS A 215 31.59 4.81 5.60
N VAL A 216 31.85 6.11 5.45
CA VAL A 216 33.10 6.63 4.87
C VAL A 216 34.31 6.26 5.74
N GLU A 217 34.21 6.44 7.06
CA GLU A 217 35.29 6.11 8.00
C GLU A 217 35.63 4.61 8.01
N LYS A 218 34.61 3.75 8.08
CA LYS A 218 34.77 2.30 8.02
C LYS A 218 35.32 1.85 6.67
N SER A 219 34.86 2.44 5.57
CA SER A 219 35.38 2.16 4.22
C SER A 219 36.87 2.54 4.09
N GLN A 220 37.25 3.72 4.58
CA GLN A 220 38.66 4.14 4.58
C GLN A 220 39.54 3.22 5.44
N THR A 221 39.03 2.75 6.56
CA THR A 221 39.74 1.80 7.43
C THR A 221 39.92 0.44 6.75
N LEU A 222 38.87 -0.07 6.09
CA LEU A 222 38.92 -1.28 5.29
C LEU A 222 39.94 -1.17 4.14
N ASP A 223 39.96 -0.04 3.44
CA ASP A 223 40.91 0.20 2.35
C ASP A 223 42.36 0.24 2.84
N LYS A 224 42.63 0.82 4.02
CA LYS A 224 43.94 0.76 4.68
C LYS A 224 44.36 -0.68 4.99
N SER A 225 43.46 -1.50 5.56
CA SER A 225 43.74 -2.92 5.85
C SER A 225 44.01 -3.72 4.56
N ARG A 226 43.24 -3.47 3.50
CA ARG A 226 43.44 -4.09 2.18
C ARG A 226 44.78 -3.68 1.56
N ALA A 227 45.17 -2.41 1.68
CA ALA A 227 46.46 -1.92 1.21
C ALA A 227 47.62 -2.59 1.97
N GLU A 228 47.52 -2.74 3.29
CA GLU A 228 48.53 -3.41 4.10
C GLU A 228 48.63 -4.91 3.77
N ARG A 229 47.51 -5.61 3.62
CA ARG A 229 47.50 -7.00 3.13
C ARG A 229 48.23 -7.13 1.79
N ASN A 230 47.99 -6.20 0.86
CA ASN A 230 48.66 -6.21 -0.45
C ASN A 230 50.17 -5.96 -0.32
N ARG A 231 50.61 -5.11 0.62
CA ARG A 231 52.03 -4.90 0.93
C ARG A 231 52.70 -6.15 1.49
N ILE A 232 52.08 -6.83 2.45
CA ILE A 232 52.60 -8.10 3.01
C ILE A 232 52.70 -9.17 1.92
N ALA A 233 51.69 -9.28 1.05
CA ALA A 233 51.74 -10.20 -0.09
C ALA A 233 52.89 -9.89 -1.05
N ALA A 234 53.18 -8.60 -1.28
CA ALA A 234 54.32 -8.17 -2.09
C ALA A 234 55.67 -8.48 -1.40
N GLU A 235 55.81 -8.22 -0.10
CA GLU A 235 57.02 -8.53 0.67
C GLU A 235 57.30 -10.05 0.70
N MET A 236 56.27 -10.88 0.91
CA MET A 236 56.41 -12.33 0.80
C MET A 236 56.85 -12.76 -0.61
N LYS A 237 56.28 -12.16 -1.66
CA LYS A 237 56.70 -12.47 -3.03
C LYS A 237 58.15 -12.07 -3.28
N GLU A 238 58.60 -10.92 -2.77
CA GLU A 238 59.98 -10.44 -2.94
C GLU A 238 60.98 -11.34 -2.21
N LEU A 239 60.75 -11.62 -0.92
CA LEU A 239 61.62 -12.43 -0.07
C LEU A 239 61.78 -13.87 -0.56
N PHE A 240 60.74 -14.45 -1.17
CA PHE A 240 60.71 -15.88 -1.53
C PHE A 240 60.68 -16.17 -3.05
N SER A 241 60.85 -15.16 -3.92
CA SER A 241 60.89 -15.34 -5.39
C SER A 241 62.18 -15.95 -5.96
N GLY A 242 63.10 -16.44 -5.12
CA GLY A 242 64.28 -17.20 -5.55
C GLY A 242 65.38 -16.41 -6.30
N LYS A 243 65.22 -15.08 -6.47
CA LYS A 243 66.19 -14.24 -7.23
C LYS A 243 67.39 -13.74 -6.42
N LYS A 244 67.40 -13.87 -5.09
CA LYS A 244 68.57 -13.62 -4.24
C LYS A 244 69.04 -14.94 -3.61
N LYS A 245 69.76 -15.77 -4.37
CA LYS A 245 70.65 -16.77 -3.73
C LYS A 245 71.84 -16.00 -3.14
N PRO A 246 72.23 -16.24 -1.88
CA PRO A 246 73.42 -15.62 -1.32
C PRO A 246 74.65 -16.15 -2.08
N SER A 247 75.28 -15.32 -2.91
CA SER A 247 76.49 -15.64 -3.67
C SER A 247 77.77 -15.42 -2.84
N GLY A 248 77.71 -15.62 -1.52
CA GLY A 248 78.83 -15.36 -0.59
C GLY A 248 79.43 -16.64 -0.04
N LYS A 249 80.75 -16.83 -0.25
CA LYS A 249 81.58 -17.85 0.41
C LYS A 249 81.72 -17.53 1.91
N GLY A 250 80.73 -17.93 2.72
CA GLY A 250 80.76 -17.81 4.19
C GLY A 250 80.64 -19.19 4.86
N GLN A 251 81.31 -19.37 6.01
CA GLN A 251 81.33 -20.62 6.79
C GLN A 251 79.93 -21.07 7.21
N GLY A 252 79.73 -22.39 7.39
CA GLY A 252 78.42 -23.04 7.46
C GLY A 252 77.46 -22.63 8.58
N GLN A 253 77.93 -21.95 9.64
CA GLN A 253 77.10 -21.47 10.75
C GLN A 253 76.30 -20.20 10.39
N ASP A 254 76.94 -19.22 9.73
CA ASP A 254 76.29 -17.97 9.32
C ASP A 254 75.15 -18.18 8.31
N GLN A 255 75.30 -19.14 7.39
CA GLN A 255 74.23 -19.49 6.44
C GLN A 255 73.02 -20.14 7.12
N GLN A 256 73.24 -20.87 8.22
CA GLN A 256 72.20 -21.57 8.95
C GLN A 256 71.35 -20.58 9.76
N ASP A 257 71.99 -19.58 10.35
CA ASP A 257 71.32 -18.49 11.08
C ASP A 257 70.51 -17.58 10.16
N ILE A 258 71.04 -17.24 8.98
CA ILE A 258 70.31 -16.46 7.95
C ILE A 258 69.04 -17.19 7.50
N LYS A 259 69.13 -18.51 7.27
CA LYS A 259 67.98 -19.33 6.87
C LYS A 259 66.93 -19.42 7.96
N LYS A 260 67.35 -19.52 9.23
CA LYS A 260 66.46 -19.53 10.40
C LYS A 260 65.74 -18.19 10.58
N ALA A 261 66.46 -17.07 10.42
CA ALA A 261 65.87 -15.74 10.48
C ALA A 261 64.84 -15.48 9.36
N LEU A 262 65.12 -15.94 8.13
CA LEU A 262 64.18 -15.87 7.00
C LEU A 262 62.91 -16.69 7.25
N GLU A 263 63.02 -17.87 7.87
CA GLU A 263 61.86 -18.70 8.20
C GLU A 263 61.01 -18.10 9.34
N ILE A 264 61.64 -17.50 10.36
CA ILE A 264 60.93 -16.75 11.41
C ILE A 264 60.16 -15.59 10.77
N LYS A 265 60.82 -14.79 9.93
CA LYS A 265 60.17 -13.68 9.24
C LYS A 265 59.04 -14.16 8.31
N ARG A 266 59.18 -15.34 7.70
CA ARG A 266 58.10 -15.97 6.92
C ARG A 266 56.88 -16.28 7.79
N GLN A 267 57.10 -16.87 8.97
CA GLN A 267 56.02 -17.21 9.89
C GLN A 267 55.31 -15.95 10.39
N GLU A 268 56.05 -14.92 10.78
CA GLU A 268 55.51 -13.61 11.18
C GLU A 268 54.65 -12.98 10.08
N LEU A 269 55.12 -12.98 8.82
CA LEU A 269 54.36 -12.44 7.69
C LEU A 269 53.11 -13.27 7.39
N MET A 270 53.17 -14.61 7.54
CA MET A 270 52.01 -15.48 7.37
C MET A 270 50.97 -15.29 8.47
N GLU A 271 51.40 -15.11 9.72
CA GLU A 271 50.53 -14.83 10.86
C GLU A 271 49.85 -13.47 10.71
N ARG A 272 50.62 -12.39 10.48
CA ARG A 272 50.06 -11.05 10.20
C ARG A 272 49.11 -11.06 9.01
N GLY A 273 49.42 -11.82 7.96
CA GLY A 273 48.54 -11.97 6.79
C GLY A 273 47.23 -12.68 7.12
N ARG A 274 47.25 -13.67 8.03
CA ARG A 274 46.04 -14.37 8.50
C ARG A 274 45.18 -13.45 9.37
N ASP A 275 45.80 -12.71 10.29
CA ASP A 275 45.10 -11.78 11.17
C ASP A 275 44.44 -10.64 10.37
N LEU A 276 45.16 -10.07 9.40
CA LEU A 276 44.60 -9.07 8.49
C LEU A 276 43.44 -9.61 7.66
N LYS A 277 43.47 -10.88 7.27
CA LYS A 277 42.34 -11.49 6.54
C LYS A 277 41.10 -11.56 7.43
N GLY A 278 41.24 -11.95 8.69
CA GLY A 278 40.15 -11.94 9.66
C GLY A 278 39.60 -10.54 9.90
N LEU A 279 40.48 -9.56 10.12
CA LEU A 279 40.12 -8.15 10.32
C LEU A 279 39.40 -7.56 9.09
N ILE A 280 39.88 -7.85 7.87
CA ILE A 280 39.23 -7.40 6.63
C ILE A 280 37.81 -7.96 6.53
N GLN A 281 37.60 -9.23 6.87
CA GLN A 281 36.27 -9.84 6.83
C GLN A 281 35.30 -9.17 7.82
N GLU A 282 35.77 -8.87 9.03
CA GLU A 282 34.98 -8.13 10.03
C GLU A 282 34.66 -6.70 9.57
N GLN A 283 35.66 -6.01 9.00
CA GLN A 283 35.48 -4.66 8.46
C GLN A 283 34.53 -4.63 7.26
N GLU A 284 34.59 -5.64 6.37
CA GLU A 284 33.67 -5.78 5.24
C GLU A 284 32.22 -5.96 5.71
N GLN A 285 32.01 -6.80 6.73
CA GLN A 285 30.70 -6.99 7.34
C GLN A 285 30.18 -5.68 7.97
N ALA A 286 31.02 -4.98 8.74
CA ALA A 286 30.66 -3.72 9.37
C ALA A 286 30.33 -2.61 8.34
N VAL A 287 31.08 -2.53 7.23
CA VAL A 287 30.76 -1.60 6.12
C VAL A 287 29.42 -1.96 5.50
N SER A 288 29.15 -3.26 5.26
CA SER A 288 27.88 -3.72 4.67
C SER A 288 26.67 -3.41 5.56
N GLU A 289 26.80 -3.57 6.87
CA GLU A 289 25.72 -3.28 7.83
C GLU A 289 25.38 -1.78 7.88
N VAL A 290 26.41 -0.93 7.98
CA VAL A 290 26.22 0.52 7.98
C VAL A 290 25.69 1.00 6.63
N GLU A 291 26.15 0.40 5.52
CA GLU A 291 25.61 0.70 4.19
C GLU A 291 24.11 0.38 4.11
N ALA A 292 23.68 -0.79 4.58
CA ALA A 292 22.27 -1.17 4.56
C ALA A 292 21.39 -0.20 5.38
N LEU A 293 21.87 0.24 6.54
CA LEU A 293 21.20 1.25 7.37
C LEU A 293 21.18 2.63 6.71
N LEU A 294 22.28 3.03 6.07
CA LEU A 294 22.37 4.30 5.34
C LEU A 294 21.31 4.36 4.23
N TYR A 295 21.20 3.31 3.41
CA TYR A 295 20.21 3.28 2.33
C TYR A 295 18.78 3.19 2.83
N SER A 296 18.52 2.44 3.91
CA SER A 296 17.16 2.34 4.47
C SER A 296 16.67 3.69 5.01
N GLN A 297 17.52 4.43 5.71
CA GLN A 297 17.19 5.77 6.20
C GLN A 297 17.07 6.79 5.07
N ALA A 298 17.98 6.75 4.09
CA ALA A 298 17.95 7.67 2.96
C ALA A 298 16.74 7.43 2.04
N ALA A 299 16.22 6.20 1.96
CA ALA A 299 15.03 5.89 1.19
C ALA A 299 13.75 6.58 1.74
N LEU A 300 13.73 6.94 3.03
CA LEU A 300 12.64 7.65 3.69
C LEU A 300 12.63 9.15 3.39
N ILE A 301 13.75 9.70 2.91
CA ILE A 301 13.84 11.12 2.57
C ILE A 301 13.00 11.38 1.31
N PRO A 302 11.99 12.28 1.38
CA PRO A 302 11.15 12.60 0.24
C PRO A 302 11.93 13.41 -0.80
N ASN A 303 11.35 13.58 -1.98
CA ASN A 303 11.84 14.54 -2.95
C ASN A 303 11.81 15.96 -2.38
N HIS A 304 12.58 16.86 -3.00
CA HIS A 304 12.44 18.30 -2.78
C HIS A 304 11.02 18.77 -3.11
N THR A 305 10.67 19.97 -2.67
CA THR A 305 9.38 20.60 -2.99
C THR A 305 9.60 21.85 -3.82
N HIS A 306 8.77 22.05 -4.84
CA HIS A 306 8.81 23.26 -5.65
C HIS A 306 8.52 24.50 -4.78
N PRO A 307 9.29 25.60 -4.91
CA PRO A 307 9.14 26.77 -4.04
C PRO A 307 7.74 27.41 -4.02
N THR A 308 6.95 27.21 -5.08
CA THR A 308 5.59 27.77 -5.16
C THR A 308 4.50 26.86 -4.60
N SER A 309 4.81 25.61 -4.23
CA SER A 309 3.81 24.71 -3.66
C SER A 309 3.29 25.26 -2.33
N PRO A 310 1.96 25.30 -2.11
CA PRO A 310 1.41 25.76 -0.83
C PRO A 310 1.93 24.90 0.32
N ILE A 311 2.11 25.51 1.50
CA ILE A 311 2.57 24.78 2.70
C ILE A 311 1.36 24.42 3.55
N GLY A 312 1.25 23.14 3.93
CA GLY A 312 0.26 22.65 4.89
C GLY A 312 -0.53 21.42 4.40
N PRO A 313 -1.66 21.12 5.08
CA PRO A 313 -2.52 19.98 4.77
C PRO A 313 -3.36 20.23 3.51
N GLU A 314 -4.12 19.24 3.05
CA GLU A 314 -5.01 19.33 1.87
C GLU A 314 -5.87 20.60 1.81
N SER A 315 -6.34 21.11 2.96
CA SER A 315 -7.09 22.37 3.03
C SER A 315 -6.32 23.61 2.56
N ALA A 316 -4.98 23.56 2.52
CA ALA A 316 -4.12 24.62 1.98
C ALA A 316 -3.96 24.56 0.46
N ALA A 317 -4.61 23.60 -0.23
CA ALA A 317 -4.59 23.51 -1.69
C ALA A 317 -5.03 24.84 -2.32
N ARG A 318 -4.24 25.33 -3.27
CA ARG A 318 -4.50 26.60 -3.94
C ARG A 318 -5.27 26.38 -5.22
N LEU A 319 -6.45 27.00 -5.33
CA LEU A 319 -7.23 26.99 -6.56
C LEU A 319 -6.46 27.70 -7.69
N VAL A 320 -6.20 26.98 -8.78
CA VAL A 320 -5.52 27.50 -9.97
C VAL A 320 -6.55 27.99 -11.00
N ARG A 321 -7.56 27.17 -11.27
CA ARG A 321 -8.55 27.41 -12.34
C ARG A 321 -9.86 26.67 -12.05
N VAL A 322 -10.96 27.20 -12.56
CA VAL A 322 -12.26 26.54 -12.64
C VAL A 322 -12.71 26.56 -14.10
N HIS A 323 -13.24 25.44 -14.60
CA HIS A 323 -13.83 25.31 -15.92
C HIS A 323 -15.31 24.90 -15.78
N GLY A 324 -16.17 25.51 -16.60
CA GLY A 324 -17.60 25.22 -16.61
C GLY A 324 -18.36 25.84 -15.43
N GLN A 325 -19.66 25.59 -15.39
CA GLN A 325 -20.53 25.97 -14.28
C GLN A 325 -21.10 24.72 -13.61
N PRO A 326 -21.08 24.62 -12.27
CA PRO A 326 -21.63 23.47 -11.58
C PRO A 326 -23.15 23.45 -11.71
N ARG A 327 -23.69 22.30 -12.09
CA ARG A 327 -25.13 22.01 -12.04
C ARG A 327 -25.51 21.68 -10.59
N LEU A 328 -26.36 22.50 -9.98
CA LEU A 328 -26.71 22.39 -8.57
C LEU A 328 -28.01 21.57 -8.39
N ASN A 329 -28.08 20.81 -7.31
CA ASN A 329 -29.28 20.05 -6.96
C ASN A 329 -30.43 21.00 -6.56
N LYS A 330 -31.68 20.59 -6.80
CA LYS A 330 -32.86 21.39 -6.47
C LYS A 330 -32.87 21.76 -4.99
N GLY A 331 -32.97 23.06 -4.71
CA GLY A 331 -32.94 23.59 -3.33
C GLY A 331 -31.54 23.91 -2.79
N VAL A 332 -30.48 23.60 -3.53
CA VAL A 332 -29.11 24.05 -3.22
C VAL A 332 -28.89 25.40 -3.90
N THR A 333 -28.85 26.48 -3.11
CA THR A 333 -28.73 27.86 -3.61
C THR A 333 -27.29 28.38 -3.65
N ALA A 334 -26.35 27.64 -3.05
CA ALA A 334 -24.92 27.91 -3.10
C ALA A 334 -24.13 26.64 -2.75
N TYR A 335 -22.91 26.55 -3.27
CA TYR A 335 -21.89 25.63 -2.79
C TYR A 335 -20.77 26.46 -2.14
N ALA A 336 -20.08 25.88 -1.15
CA ALA A 336 -18.98 26.58 -0.49
C ALA A 336 -17.85 26.87 -1.49
N ARG A 337 -17.45 28.14 -1.58
CA ARG A 337 -16.19 28.53 -2.23
C ARG A 337 -15.06 27.94 -1.39
N PRO A 338 -14.07 27.23 -1.98
CA PRO A 338 -12.88 26.87 -1.24
C PRO A 338 -12.03 28.13 -1.04
N GLU A 339 -12.27 28.88 0.03
CA GLU A 339 -11.16 29.55 0.72
C GLU A 339 -10.63 28.54 1.75
N GLY A 340 -9.88 27.56 1.26
CA GLY A 340 -9.16 26.58 2.06
C GLY A 340 -10.00 25.63 2.92
N GLY A 341 -10.06 24.36 2.52
CA GLY A 341 -10.58 23.27 3.34
C GLY A 341 -12.10 23.08 3.36
N GLU A 342 -12.52 21.85 3.63
CA GLU A 342 -13.91 21.46 3.78
C GLU A 342 -14.66 22.39 4.75
N GLN A 343 -15.76 22.97 4.29
CA GLN A 343 -16.79 23.48 5.17
C GLN A 343 -18.14 22.91 4.78
N THR A 344 -18.68 22.12 5.71
CA THR A 344 -20.07 21.71 5.78
C THR A 344 -20.95 22.95 5.71
N LEU A 345 -21.97 22.92 4.84
CA LEU A 345 -22.94 24.00 4.66
C LEU A 345 -23.65 24.32 5.99
N SER A 346 -23.40 25.50 6.54
CA SER A 346 -24.22 26.14 7.58
C SER A 346 -25.00 27.29 6.94
N ALA A 347 -26.29 27.37 7.24
CA ALA A 347 -27.30 28.15 6.51
C ALA A 347 -27.22 29.69 6.63
N THR A 348 -26.12 30.29 7.11
CA THR A 348 -26.20 31.69 7.60
C THR A 348 -25.02 32.61 7.29
N THR A 349 -24.26 32.43 6.21
CA THR A 349 -23.27 33.47 5.82
C THR A 349 -23.32 33.77 4.32
N ARG A 350 -23.90 34.93 4.00
CA ARG A 350 -23.87 35.55 2.67
C ARG A 350 -22.45 36.05 2.35
N SER A 351 -21.58 35.19 1.84
CA SER A 351 -20.32 35.60 1.21
C SER A 351 -20.27 35.05 -0.23
N LYS A 352 -20.38 35.96 -1.20
CA LYS A 352 -20.16 35.81 -2.66
C LYS A 352 -20.40 34.40 -3.22
N ALA A 353 -21.67 34.02 -3.35
CA ALA A 353 -22.10 32.81 -4.04
C ALA A 353 -21.66 32.84 -5.51
N LEU A 354 -21.07 31.74 -6.01
CA LEU A 354 -20.91 31.52 -7.44
C LEU A 354 -22.25 31.02 -8.00
N GLU A 355 -22.72 31.64 -9.08
CA GLU A 355 -23.91 31.24 -9.81
C GLU A 355 -23.67 29.85 -10.43
N GLY A 356 -24.56 28.89 -10.12
CA GLY A 356 -24.62 27.58 -10.77
C GLY A 356 -26.02 27.36 -11.32
N ASP A 357 -26.14 26.50 -12.34
CA ASP A 357 -27.45 26.20 -12.93
C ASP A 357 -28.23 25.27 -11.99
N ILE A 358 -29.27 25.80 -11.35
CA ILE A 358 -30.09 25.05 -10.39
C ILE A 358 -31.03 24.15 -11.17
N SER A 359 -30.91 22.84 -10.96
CA SER A 359 -31.79 21.87 -11.60
C SER A 359 -33.25 22.09 -11.20
N SER A 360 -34.15 22.03 -12.19
CA SER A 360 -35.61 22.13 -12.00
C SER A 360 -36.20 20.92 -11.24
N TYR A 361 -35.46 19.80 -11.19
CA TYR A 361 -35.80 18.55 -10.51
C TYR A 361 -34.65 18.08 -9.60
N PRO A 362 -34.95 17.25 -8.56
CA PRO A 362 -33.92 16.67 -7.71
C PRO A 362 -32.92 15.81 -8.51
N LEU A 363 -31.63 16.03 -8.28
CA LEU A 363 -30.54 15.25 -8.85
C LEU A 363 -30.20 14.10 -7.91
N LEU A 364 -30.10 12.91 -8.47
CA LEU A 364 -29.78 11.67 -7.79
C LEU A 364 -28.26 11.42 -7.82
N ASP A 365 -27.75 10.76 -6.78
CA ASP A 365 -26.37 10.24 -6.81
C ASP A 365 -26.24 9.03 -7.74
N HIS A 366 -25.02 8.76 -8.20
CA HIS A 366 -24.72 7.68 -9.13
C HIS A 366 -25.14 6.30 -8.61
N VAL A 367 -25.15 6.04 -7.30
CA VAL A 367 -25.59 4.74 -6.76
C VAL A 367 -27.09 4.59 -6.93
N THR A 368 -27.84 5.65 -6.66
CA THR A 368 -29.30 5.67 -6.80
C THR A 368 -29.71 5.57 -8.27
N LEU A 369 -29.06 6.32 -9.16
CA LEU A 369 -29.25 6.21 -10.61
C LEU A 369 -28.94 4.79 -11.11
N SER A 370 -27.84 4.20 -10.65
CA SER A 370 -27.42 2.88 -11.12
C SER A 370 -28.39 1.75 -10.76
N ARG A 371 -29.27 1.93 -9.77
CA ARG A 371 -30.31 0.95 -9.42
C ARG A 371 -31.40 0.88 -10.48
N SER A 372 -31.93 2.03 -10.92
CA SER A 372 -32.97 2.06 -11.97
C SER A 372 -32.41 1.77 -13.36
N LEU A 373 -31.14 2.10 -13.59
CA LEU A 373 -30.43 1.85 -14.85
C LEU A 373 -29.80 0.45 -14.93
N ASP A 374 -29.80 -0.33 -13.85
CA ASP A 374 -29.15 -1.65 -13.73
C ASP A 374 -27.65 -1.63 -14.12
N LEU A 375 -26.89 -0.66 -13.62
CA LEU A 375 -25.50 -0.42 -14.02
C LEU A 375 -24.46 -1.02 -13.07
N LEU A 376 -24.79 -1.13 -11.77
CA LEU A 376 -23.85 -1.53 -10.72
C LEU A 376 -24.44 -2.67 -9.89
N ASP A 377 -23.59 -3.66 -9.57
CA ASP A 377 -23.92 -4.72 -8.62
C ASP A 377 -22.83 -4.83 -7.55
N PHE A 378 -23.14 -4.25 -6.39
CA PHE A 378 -22.30 -4.31 -5.19
C PHE A 378 -22.63 -5.51 -4.30
N GLU A 379 -23.84 -6.04 -4.38
CA GLU A 379 -24.31 -7.14 -3.53
C GLU A 379 -23.56 -8.42 -3.90
N SER A 380 -23.60 -8.79 -5.18
CA SER A 380 -22.87 -9.93 -5.72
C SER A 380 -21.36 -9.77 -5.51
N ALA A 381 -20.82 -8.56 -5.71
CA ALA A 381 -19.40 -8.29 -5.50
C ALA A 381 -19.00 -8.47 -4.03
N THR A 382 -19.85 -8.03 -3.10
CA THR A 382 -19.62 -8.20 -1.66
C THR A 382 -19.63 -9.67 -1.26
N SER A 383 -20.54 -10.48 -1.81
CA SER A 383 -20.56 -11.92 -1.56
C SER A 383 -19.32 -12.65 -2.09
N VAL A 384 -18.71 -12.17 -3.18
CA VAL A 384 -17.56 -12.83 -3.82
C VAL A 384 -16.21 -12.37 -3.27
N THR A 385 -16.01 -11.07 -3.08
CA THR A 385 -14.69 -10.48 -2.79
C THR A 385 -14.68 -9.60 -1.52
N GLY A 386 -15.85 -9.31 -0.95
CA GLY A 386 -16.01 -8.41 0.19
C GLY A 386 -16.35 -6.97 -0.22
N ALA A 387 -16.39 -6.07 0.76
CA ALA A 387 -16.81 -4.70 0.55
C ALA A 387 -15.88 -3.92 -0.42
N ARG A 388 -16.42 -2.88 -1.07
CA ARG A 388 -15.71 -1.96 -1.99
C ARG A 388 -15.15 -2.61 -3.26
N TRP A 389 -15.71 -3.75 -3.63
CA TRP A 389 -15.65 -4.35 -4.96
C TRP A 389 -16.99 -4.15 -5.68
N TYR A 390 -17.00 -4.23 -7.00
CA TYR A 390 -18.19 -3.95 -7.81
C TYR A 390 -18.17 -4.75 -9.12
N TYR A 391 -19.36 -5.03 -9.64
CA TYR A 391 -19.55 -5.34 -11.05
C TYR A 391 -20.12 -4.11 -11.77
N LEU A 392 -19.53 -3.77 -12.92
CA LEU A 392 -20.18 -2.92 -13.91
C LEU A 392 -21.02 -3.82 -14.83
N LYS A 393 -22.25 -3.42 -15.09
CA LYS A 393 -23.18 -4.15 -15.97
C LYS A 393 -23.62 -3.25 -17.12
N ASN A 394 -24.03 -3.91 -18.20
CA ASN A 394 -24.71 -3.27 -19.33
C ASN A 394 -23.95 -2.04 -19.88
N GLU A 395 -24.62 -0.89 -19.96
CA GLU A 395 -24.06 0.35 -20.50
C GLU A 395 -22.87 0.87 -19.68
N ALA A 396 -22.79 0.58 -18.38
CA ALA A 396 -21.63 0.99 -17.56
C ALA A 396 -20.38 0.17 -17.87
N ALA A 397 -20.54 -1.11 -18.24
CA ALA A 397 -19.42 -1.93 -18.71
C ALA A 397 -18.87 -1.41 -20.06
N LEU A 398 -19.77 -1.02 -20.97
CA LEU A 398 -19.38 -0.35 -22.23
C LEU A 398 -18.74 1.01 -21.96
N LEU A 399 -19.24 1.77 -20.99
CA LEU A 399 -18.70 3.08 -20.62
C LEU A 399 -17.27 2.98 -20.07
N GLU A 400 -16.93 1.96 -19.29
CA GLU A 400 -15.55 1.71 -18.87
C GLU A 400 -14.63 1.55 -20.10
N LEU A 401 -15.01 0.71 -21.06
CA LEU A 401 -14.23 0.49 -22.28
C LEU A 401 -14.14 1.75 -23.15
N ALA A 402 -15.23 2.51 -23.25
CA ALA A 402 -15.30 3.74 -24.02
C ALA A 402 -14.36 4.82 -23.47
N LEU A 403 -14.33 4.98 -22.14
CA LEU A 403 -13.46 5.96 -21.48
C LEU A 403 -11.98 5.61 -21.64
N ILE A 404 -11.63 4.32 -21.53
CA ILE A 404 -10.27 3.83 -21.80
C ILE A 404 -9.89 4.17 -23.25
N GLN A 405 -10.74 3.80 -24.22
CA GLN A 405 -10.45 4.02 -25.64
C GLN A 405 -10.36 5.49 -26.01
N LEU A 406 -11.24 6.35 -25.46
CA LEU A 406 -11.17 7.79 -25.66
C LEU A 406 -9.81 8.33 -25.21
N ALA A 407 -9.43 8.07 -23.95
CA ALA A 407 -8.20 8.58 -23.37
C ALA A 407 -6.96 8.05 -24.09
N THR A 408 -6.89 6.75 -24.40
CA THR A 408 -5.78 6.17 -25.15
C THR A 408 -5.67 6.77 -26.54
N GLN A 409 -6.77 6.95 -27.28
CA GLN A 409 -6.72 7.57 -28.61
C GLN A 409 -6.28 9.04 -28.55
N ARG A 410 -6.74 9.80 -27.55
CA ARG A 410 -6.28 11.19 -27.36
C ARG A 410 -4.79 11.23 -27.07
N ALA A 411 -4.29 10.33 -26.20
CA ALA A 411 -2.88 10.25 -25.87
C ALA A 411 -2.02 9.90 -27.11
N VAL A 412 -2.43 8.91 -27.91
CA VAL A 412 -1.73 8.54 -29.15
C VAL A 412 -1.69 9.71 -30.14
N ARG A 413 -2.80 10.44 -30.32
CA ARG A 413 -2.83 11.64 -31.19
C ARG A 413 -1.93 12.77 -30.66
N ALA A 414 -1.75 12.86 -29.34
CA ALA A 414 -0.82 13.79 -28.70
C ALA A 414 0.64 13.30 -28.70
N GLY A 415 0.94 12.18 -29.37
CA GLY A 415 2.30 11.66 -29.53
C GLY A 415 2.78 10.74 -28.40
N TYR A 416 1.89 10.26 -27.53
CA TYR A 416 2.25 9.25 -26.54
C TYR A 416 2.31 7.86 -27.18
N MET A 417 3.37 7.11 -26.87
CA MET A 417 3.46 5.68 -27.19
C MET A 417 2.47 4.90 -26.33
N PRO A 418 1.52 4.14 -26.92
CA PRO A 418 0.62 3.30 -26.15
C PRO A 418 1.35 2.07 -25.59
N VAL A 419 1.11 1.73 -24.33
CA VAL A 419 1.74 0.61 -23.63
C VAL A 419 0.69 -0.20 -22.87
N ILE A 420 0.83 -1.52 -22.83
CA ILE A 420 0.13 -2.38 -21.88
C ILE A 420 1.17 -2.89 -20.89
N THR A 421 0.99 -2.60 -19.61
CA THR A 421 1.94 -2.93 -18.56
C THR A 421 1.56 -4.22 -17.82
N PRO A 422 2.51 -4.92 -17.19
CA PRO A 422 2.19 -5.88 -16.14
C PRO A 422 1.47 -5.21 -14.97
N ASP A 423 0.42 -5.83 -14.44
CA ASP A 423 -0.28 -5.36 -13.23
C ASP A 423 0.41 -5.83 -11.92
N VAL A 424 1.49 -6.59 -12.04
CA VAL A 424 2.34 -7.04 -10.93
C VAL A 424 3.80 -6.68 -11.16
N VAL A 425 4.48 -6.24 -10.11
CA VAL A 425 5.89 -5.83 -10.14
C VAL A 425 6.64 -6.31 -8.90
N ARG A 426 7.97 -6.23 -8.95
CA ARG A 426 8.79 -6.50 -7.76
C ARG A 426 8.67 -5.34 -6.73
N PRO A 427 8.69 -5.63 -5.42
CA PRO A 427 8.52 -4.61 -4.37
C PRO A 427 9.56 -3.49 -4.43
N GLU A 428 10.78 -3.79 -4.86
CA GLU A 428 11.85 -2.81 -4.97
C GLU A 428 11.53 -1.72 -6.01
N VAL A 429 10.76 -2.05 -7.07
CA VAL A 429 10.30 -1.08 -8.07
C VAL A 429 9.21 -0.17 -7.48
N VAL A 430 8.30 -0.72 -6.68
CA VAL A 430 7.25 0.04 -5.97
C VAL A 430 7.89 1.06 -5.02
N GLN A 431 8.85 0.60 -4.22
CA GLN A 431 9.60 1.44 -3.28
C GLN A 431 10.41 2.52 -3.99
N ALA A 432 11.06 2.17 -5.11
CA ALA A 432 11.82 3.12 -5.92
C ALA A 432 10.95 4.24 -6.53
N CYS A 433 9.67 3.96 -6.79
CA CYS A 433 8.71 4.96 -7.28
C CYS A 433 8.13 5.85 -6.17
N GLY A 434 8.44 5.58 -4.89
CA GLY A 434 7.95 6.35 -3.74
C GLY A 434 6.60 5.89 -3.17
N PHE A 435 6.11 4.71 -3.59
CA PHE A 435 4.90 4.09 -3.04
C PHE A 435 5.22 3.35 -1.74
N GLN A 436 5.50 4.11 -0.68
CA GLN A 436 5.80 3.59 0.66
C GLN A 436 4.56 3.70 1.56
N PRO A 437 4.29 2.71 2.43
CA PRO A 437 3.27 2.85 3.47
C PRO A 437 3.60 4.04 4.37
N ARG A 438 2.66 4.98 4.55
CA ARG A 438 2.83 6.09 5.49
C ARG A 438 2.72 5.62 6.96
N ASP A 439 1.98 4.54 7.19
CA ASP A 439 1.79 3.92 8.50
C ASP A 439 2.33 2.48 8.53
N GLU A 440 2.96 2.08 9.64
CA GLU A 440 3.47 0.71 9.85
C GLU A 440 2.35 -0.36 9.84
N VAL A 441 1.11 0.04 10.11
CA VAL A 441 -0.04 -0.86 10.31
C VAL A 441 -0.86 -1.06 9.03
N ALA A 442 -0.78 -0.13 8.05
CA ALA A 442 -1.70 -0.07 6.94
C ALA A 442 -0.98 0.09 5.58
N SER A 443 -0.67 -1.04 4.94
CA SER A 443 -0.14 -1.06 3.56
C SER A 443 -1.27 -0.82 2.56
N GLN A 444 -1.08 0.13 1.64
CA GLN A 444 -1.94 0.34 0.47
C GLN A 444 -1.73 -0.71 -0.64
N THR A 445 -0.65 -1.49 -0.55
CA THR A 445 -0.22 -2.45 -1.57
C THR A 445 -0.73 -3.86 -1.27
N TYR A 446 -1.29 -4.52 -2.30
CA TYR A 446 -1.58 -5.95 -2.28
C TYR A 446 -0.36 -6.77 -2.69
N TRP A 447 -0.12 -7.88 -1.99
CA TRP A 447 1.01 -8.77 -2.21
C TRP A 447 0.57 -10.10 -2.81
N VAL A 448 1.34 -10.61 -3.76
CA VAL A 448 1.18 -11.93 -4.37
C VAL A 448 2.26 -12.83 -3.79
N THR A 449 1.84 -13.83 -3.02
CA THR A 449 2.74 -14.80 -2.40
C THR A 449 2.50 -16.18 -3.00
N THR A 450 3.58 -16.85 -3.40
CA THR A 450 3.55 -18.28 -3.73
C THR A 450 3.87 -19.03 -2.45
N VAL A 451 2.84 -19.39 -1.68
CA VAL A 451 3.03 -20.27 -0.53
C VAL A 451 2.57 -21.66 -0.91
N GLU A 452 3.40 -22.68 -0.68
CA GLU A 452 2.97 -24.07 -0.82
C GLU A 452 1.77 -24.32 0.12
N PRO A 453 0.70 -24.97 -0.35
CA PRO A 453 -0.44 -25.31 0.50
C PRO A 453 0.02 -26.21 1.66
N GLY A 454 0.19 -25.63 2.85
CA GLY A 454 0.62 -26.36 4.06
C GLY A 454 1.60 -25.62 4.96
N THR A 455 2.29 -24.58 4.47
CA THR A 455 3.28 -23.83 5.27
C THR A 455 2.75 -22.57 5.95
N MET A 456 1.48 -22.19 5.74
CA MET A 456 0.83 -21.12 6.51
C MET A 456 -0.01 -21.69 7.66
N ASN A 457 0.64 -22.03 8.78
CA ASN A 457 -0.04 -22.06 10.09
C ASN A 457 -0.07 -20.64 10.66
N LEU A 458 -0.88 -19.76 10.06
CA LEU A 458 -1.05 -18.37 10.51
C LEU A 458 -2.03 -18.22 11.69
N GLY A 459 -2.19 -19.25 12.53
CA GLY A 459 -3.17 -19.16 13.62
C GLY A 459 -3.17 -20.26 14.69
N GLN A 460 -2.10 -21.06 14.87
CA GLN A 460 -2.09 -22.10 15.92
C GLN A 460 -0.98 -22.01 16.98
N ASP A 461 0.03 -21.14 16.84
CA ASP A 461 1.14 -21.07 17.82
C ASP A 461 1.11 -19.85 18.75
N LEU A 462 -0.04 -19.17 18.92
CA LEU A 462 -0.16 -18.00 19.81
C LEU A 462 -0.51 -18.34 21.28
N THR A 463 -0.14 -19.51 21.79
CA THR A 463 -0.36 -19.83 23.22
C THR A 463 0.87 -19.77 24.09
N ASN A 464 2.06 -19.47 23.57
CA ASN A 464 3.28 -19.41 24.39
C ASN A 464 3.91 -18.02 24.31
N GLU A 465 4.05 -17.39 25.48
CA GLU A 465 4.73 -16.12 25.74
C GLU A 465 6.26 -16.22 25.51
N ASP A 466 6.69 -16.50 24.28
CA ASP A 466 8.11 -16.43 23.91
C ASP A 466 8.34 -15.24 22.97
N THR A 467 9.06 -14.22 23.47
CA THR A 467 9.51 -13.04 22.72
C THR A 467 10.37 -13.39 21.49
N ALA A 468 10.92 -14.61 21.41
CA ALA A 468 11.61 -15.13 20.23
C ALA A 468 10.69 -15.42 19.03
N SER A 469 9.36 -15.43 19.23
CA SER A 469 8.37 -15.72 18.18
C SER A 469 8.05 -14.50 17.30
N SER A 470 8.11 -13.28 17.83
CA SER A 470 7.85 -12.05 17.06
C SER A 470 8.94 -11.78 16.03
N ASP A 471 10.20 -11.99 16.40
CA ASP A 471 11.35 -11.77 15.52
C ASP A 471 11.40 -12.83 14.42
N ARG A 472 11.04 -14.09 14.73
CA ARG A 472 10.88 -15.14 13.71
C ARG A 472 9.74 -14.85 12.75
N LEU A 473 8.60 -14.35 13.24
CA LEU A 473 7.47 -13.99 12.39
C LEU A 473 7.82 -12.78 11.50
N ALA A 474 8.54 -11.79 12.03
CA ALA A 474 9.03 -10.63 11.29
C ALA A 474 10.05 -11.05 10.22
N LEU A 475 11.02 -11.92 10.55
CA LEU A 475 11.99 -12.49 9.62
C LEU A 475 11.31 -13.35 8.53
N GLN A 476 10.30 -14.14 8.89
CA GLN A 476 9.56 -14.97 7.94
C GLN A 476 8.67 -14.11 7.02
N GLN A 477 8.04 -13.06 7.54
CA GLN A 477 7.33 -12.07 6.73
C GLN A 477 8.29 -11.30 5.81
N GLN A 478 9.50 -10.96 6.29
CA GLN A 478 10.52 -10.30 5.51
C GLN A 478 11.04 -11.21 4.38
N GLN A 479 11.30 -12.48 4.66
CA GLN A 479 11.71 -13.48 3.66
C GLN A 479 10.62 -13.71 2.60
N LEU A 480 9.35 -13.77 2.99
CA LEU A 480 8.22 -13.85 2.06
C LEU A 480 8.14 -12.61 1.15
N ARG A 481 8.41 -11.41 1.68
CA ARG A 481 8.42 -10.15 0.89
C ARG A 481 9.51 -10.13 -0.18
N HIS A 482 10.67 -10.74 0.05
CA HIS A 482 11.78 -10.75 -0.92
C HIS A 482 11.55 -11.66 -2.15
N SER A 483 10.58 -12.58 -2.07
CA SER A 483 10.17 -13.43 -3.20
C SER A 483 8.77 -13.09 -3.72
N ALA A 484 8.08 -12.12 -3.11
CA ALA A 484 6.73 -11.73 -3.47
C ALA A 484 6.71 -10.74 -4.64
N LEU A 485 5.64 -10.79 -5.44
CA LEU A 485 5.27 -9.70 -6.34
C LEU A 485 4.23 -8.82 -5.65
N CYS A 486 4.09 -7.58 -6.10
CA CYS A 486 3.08 -6.65 -5.64
C CYS A 486 2.14 -6.31 -6.79
N MET A 487 0.83 -6.23 -6.52
CA MET A 487 -0.12 -5.62 -7.44
C MET A 487 0.14 -4.10 -7.48
N VAL A 488 0.18 -3.51 -8.66
CA VAL A 488 0.47 -2.07 -8.81
C VAL A 488 -0.72 -1.20 -8.44
N ALA A 489 -0.46 -0.06 -7.78
CA ALA A 489 -1.48 0.95 -7.46
C ALA A 489 -1.78 1.91 -8.63
N THR A 490 -0.96 1.82 -9.69
CA THR A 490 -1.03 2.58 -10.94
C THR A 490 -0.03 2.00 -11.96
N ALA A 491 -0.30 2.11 -13.25
CA ALA A 491 0.62 1.72 -14.33
C ALA A 491 1.94 2.53 -14.34
N GLU A 492 1.98 3.71 -13.67
CA GLU A 492 3.19 4.50 -13.46
C GLU A 492 4.37 3.64 -12.98
N ILE A 493 4.13 2.78 -11.99
CA ILE A 493 5.18 1.97 -11.37
C ILE A 493 5.81 1.02 -12.39
N ALA A 494 4.98 0.41 -13.24
CA ALA A 494 5.45 -0.49 -14.28
C ALA A 494 6.14 0.27 -15.44
N LEU A 495 5.64 1.47 -15.81
CA LEU A 495 6.28 2.33 -16.81
C LEU A 495 7.64 2.88 -16.37
N ALA A 496 7.78 3.25 -15.10
CA ALA A 496 9.06 3.60 -14.51
C ALA A 496 10.00 2.38 -14.50
N GLY A 497 9.50 1.23 -14.05
CA GLY A 497 10.23 -0.05 -14.05
C GLY A 497 10.66 -0.52 -15.44
N MET A 498 9.88 -0.22 -16.50
CA MET A 498 10.24 -0.50 -17.90
C MET A 498 11.56 0.17 -18.31
N ASN A 499 12.00 1.21 -17.59
CA ASN A 499 13.20 1.99 -17.88
C ASN A 499 14.34 1.79 -16.88
N LEU A 500 14.18 0.85 -15.96
CA LEU A 500 15.18 0.47 -14.96
C LEU A 500 16.55 0.18 -15.60
N ASN A 501 17.60 0.78 -15.02
CA ASN A 501 19.01 0.68 -15.46
C ASN A 501 19.31 1.15 -16.90
N LYS A 502 18.39 1.85 -17.58
CA LYS A 502 18.65 2.33 -18.95
C LYS A 502 19.50 3.61 -18.96
N VAL A 503 20.36 3.69 -19.97
CA VAL A 503 21.01 4.93 -20.39
C VAL A 503 20.46 5.30 -21.76
N LEU A 504 19.59 6.31 -21.80
CA LEU A 504 18.89 6.82 -22.97
C LEU A 504 19.79 7.76 -23.79
N GLU A 505 19.47 7.94 -25.06
CA GLU A 505 20.06 9.01 -25.87
C GLU A 505 19.31 10.32 -25.69
N GLU A 506 20.02 11.44 -25.67
CA GLU A 506 19.41 12.78 -25.54
C GLU A 506 18.34 13.03 -26.62
N SER A 507 18.58 12.54 -27.84
CA SER A 507 17.67 12.65 -28.99
C SER A 507 16.36 11.87 -28.85
N GLN A 508 16.27 10.95 -27.89
CA GLN A 508 15.03 10.23 -27.59
C GLN A 508 14.10 11.01 -26.65
N LEU A 509 14.61 12.05 -25.99
CA LEU A 509 13.85 12.82 -25.00
C LEU A 509 13.09 13.97 -25.68
N PRO A 510 11.84 14.26 -25.26
CA PRO A 510 11.08 13.55 -24.23
C PRO A 510 10.48 12.23 -24.73
N ILE A 511 10.53 11.17 -23.90
CA ILE A 511 9.80 9.92 -24.14
C ILE A 511 8.45 10.02 -23.45
N ARG A 512 7.36 9.96 -24.23
CA ARG A 512 5.97 10.03 -23.75
C ARG A 512 5.28 8.68 -23.91
N MET A 513 4.75 8.12 -22.81
CA MET A 513 4.07 6.82 -22.78
C MET A 513 2.69 6.94 -22.16
N ALA A 514 1.70 6.25 -22.72
CA ALA A 514 0.36 6.15 -22.18
C ALA A 514 -0.01 4.68 -21.97
N ALA A 515 -0.32 4.28 -20.74
CA ALA A 515 -0.64 2.89 -20.42
C ALA A 515 -2.02 2.72 -19.83
N PHE A 516 -2.75 1.74 -20.35
CA PHE A 516 -3.91 1.18 -19.68
C PHE A 516 -3.45 0.05 -18.74
N GLY A 517 -3.93 0.06 -17.50
CA GLY A 517 -3.71 -1.01 -16.52
C GLY A 517 -4.77 -1.02 -15.42
N ARG A 518 -4.77 -2.08 -14.60
CA ARG A 518 -5.63 -2.14 -13.40
C ARG A 518 -4.85 -1.67 -12.19
N ALA A 519 -5.42 -0.72 -11.46
CA ALA A 519 -4.91 -0.22 -10.20
C ALA A 519 -5.54 -0.98 -9.04
N PHE A 520 -4.69 -1.48 -8.12
CA PHE A 520 -5.11 -2.18 -6.91
C PHE A 520 -4.67 -1.40 -5.68
N ARG A 521 -5.63 -1.02 -4.83
CA ARG A 521 -5.38 -0.22 -3.61
C ARG A 521 -6.13 -0.83 -2.43
N ALA A 522 -5.40 -1.16 -1.36
CA ALA A 522 -6.01 -1.77 -0.17
C ALA A 522 -6.87 -0.78 0.62
N GLU A 523 -6.68 0.53 0.43
CA GLU A 523 -7.42 1.60 1.11
C GLU A 523 -7.36 1.49 2.65
N ALA A 524 -6.32 0.81 3.16
CA ALA A 524 -6.03 0.64 4.58
C ALA A 524 -5.61 2.01 5.14
N GLY A 525 -6.48 2.64 5.94
CA GLY A 525 -6.29 4.01 6.45
C GLY A 525 -7.49 4.94 6.18
N SER A 526 -8.38 4.56 5.26
CA SER A 526 -9.59 5.34 4.92
C SER A 526 -10.74 5.20 5.95
N ARG A 527 -10.45 4.98 7.24
CA ARG A 527 -11.49 4.89 8.28
C ARG A 527 -12.18 6.27 8.38
N GLY A 528 -13.45 6.34 7.97
CA GLY A 528 -14.24 7.58 7.95
C GLY A 528 -14.24 8.34 6.61
N ALA A 529 -13.47 7.91 5.59
CA ALA A 529 -13.50 8.52 4.26
C ALA A 529 -14.76 8.11 3.47
N GLU A 530 -15.12 8.88 2.44
CA GLU A 530 -16.33 8.65 1.66
C GLU A 530 -16.22 7.37 0.79
N VAL A 531 -16.95 6.33 1.18
CA VAL A 531 -16.87 4.96 0.61
C VAL A 531 -18.07 4.57 -0.25
N LYS A 532 -18.96 5.52 -0.52
CA LYS A 532 -20.19 5.27 -1.26
C LYS A 532 -19.91 5.06 -2.75
N GLY A 533 -20.33 3.91 -3.25
CA GLY A 533 -20.35 3.57 -4.67
C GLY A 533 -18.97 3.39 -5.28
N LEU A 534 -18.73 4.03 -6.44
CA LEU A 534 -17.51 3.87 -7.23
C LEU A 534 -16.35 4.81 -6.85
N TYR A 535 -16.56 5.69 -5.86
CA TYR A 535 -15.62 6.78 -5.59
C TYR A 535 -14.28 6.32 -4.98
N ARG A 536 -14.33 5.28 -4.13
CA ARG A 536 -13.15 4.68 -3.48
C ARG A 536 -13.33 3.16 -3.39
N VAL A 537 -12.60 2.45 -4.26
CA VAL A 537 -12.73 1.01 -4.52
C VAL A 537 -11.36 0.34 -4.56
N HIS A 538 -11.32 -0.98 -4.34
CA HIS A 538 -10.05 -1.72 -4.26
C HIS A 538 -9.39 -1.98 -5.61
N GLN A 539 -10.18 -2.03 -6.69
CA GLN A 539 -9.71 -2.29 -8.05
C GLN A 539 -10.37 -1.31 -9.01
N PHE A 540 -9.59 -0.72 -9.90
CA PHE A 540 -10.14 0.10 -10.98
C PHE A 540 -9.26 0.20 -12.22
N SER A 541 -9.89 0.53 -13.34
CA SER A 541 -9.23 0.78 -14.62
C SER A 541 -8.67 2.20 -14.66
N LYS A 542 -7.43 2.36 -15.11
CA LYS A 542 -6.80 3.67 -15.31
C LYS A 542 -6.00 3.73 -16.60
N VAL A 543 -6.10 4.86 -17.31
CA VAL A 543 -5.13 5.24 -18.35
C VAL A 543 -4.16 6.25 -17.73
N GLU A 544 -2.88 5.88 -17.67
CA GLU A 544 -1.79 6.65 -17.09
C GLU A 544 -0.89 7.22 -18.17
N LEU A 545 -0.48 8.47 -18.01
CA LEU A 545 0.55 9.14 -18.77
C LEU A 545 1.86 9.11 -17.97
N PHE A 546 2.96 8.82 -18.65
CA PHE A 546 4.29 8.85 -18.07
C PHE A 546 5.26 9.47 -19.07
N THR A 547 6.01 10.47 -18.62
CA THR A 547 6.96 11.18 -19.46
C THR A 547 8.35 11.18 -18.83
N ILE A 548 9.37 10.88 -19.64
CA ILE A 548 10.78 10.98 -19.27
C ILE A 548 11.38 12.15 -20.05
N THR A 549 11.97 13.12 -19.36
CA THR A 549 12.49 14.35 -19.97
C THR A 549 13.89 14.69 -19.48
N LYS A 550 14.50 15.69 -20.13
CA LYS A 550 15.65 16.38 -19.54
C LYS A 550 15.18 17.22 -18.33
N PRO A 551 16.06 17.51 -17.37
CA PRO A 551 15.72 18.32 -16.20
C PRO A 551 15.09 19.67 -16.54
N GLU A 552 15.67 20.39 -17.51
CA GLU A 552 15.23 21.73 -17.91
C GLU A 552 13.83 21.80 -18.53
N ASP A 553 13.33 20.68 -19.07
CA ASP A 553 12.01 20.61 -19.72
C ASP A 553 10.90 20.13 -18.78
N SER A 554 11.25 19.70 -17.57
CA SER A 554 10.32 18.97 -16.69
C SER A 554 9.15 19.82 -16.19
N ASP A 555 9.37 21.08 -15.81
CA ASP A 555 8.28 21.95 -15.35
C ASP A 555 7.31 22.30 -16.48
N GLN A 556 7.81 22.57 -17.69
CA GLN A 556 6.95 22.77 -18.85
C GLN A 556 6.15 21.51 -19.17
N THR A 557 6.77 20.33 -19.07
CA THR A 557 6.10 19.05 -19.33
C THR A 557 4.97 18.79 -18.33
N LEU A 558 5.10 19.22 -17.07
CA LEU A 558 4.02 19.14 -16.09
C LEU A 558 2.80 19.94 -16.54
N GLU A 559 3.02 21.16 -17.02
CA GLU A 559 1.96 22.03 -17.55
C GLU A 559 1.29 21.42 -18.80
N GLU A 560 2.08 20.80 -19.69
CA GLU A 560 1.57 20.09 -20.88
C GLU A 560 0.69 18.89 -20.51
N ILE A 561 1.10 18.08 -19.53
CA ILE A 561 0.31 16.95 -19.03
C ILE A 561 -0.98 17.46 -18.40
N ARG A 562 -0.91 18.49 -17.54
CA ARG A 562 -2.11 19.08 -16.92
C ARG A 562 -3.09 19.58 -17.99
N LYS A 563 -2.59 20.31 -18.99
CA LYS A 563 -3.42 20.84 -20.08
C LYS A 563 -4.10 19.71 -20.87
N PHE A 564 -3.39 18.61 -21.13
CA PHE A 564 -3.96 17.43 -21.79
C PHE A 564 -5.09 16.79 -20.96
N GLN A 565 -4.94 16.72 -19.64
CA GLN A 565 -6.00 16.22 -18.74
C GLN A 565 -7.22 17.14 -18.81
N GLU A 566 -7.01 18.45 -18.72
CA GLU A 566 -8.05 19.46 -18.88
C GLU A 566 -8.79 19.28 -20.22
N ASP A 567 -8.09 19.15 -21.36
CA ASP A 567 -8.70 18.94 -22.68
C ASP A 567 -9.65 17.73 -22.73
N ILE A 568 -9.29 16.61 -22.10
CA ILE A 568 -10.16 15.43 -22.02
C ILE A 568 -11.43 15.74 -21.23
N PHE A 569 -11.31 16.45 -20.10
CA PHE A 569 -12.46 16.75 -19.24
C PHE A 569 -13.36 17.85 -19.82
N GLU A 570 -12.78 18.83 -20.52
CA GLU A 570 -13.53 19.81 -21.31
C GLU A 570 -14.31 19.09 -22.46
N GLU A 571 -13.70 18.13 -23.15
CA GLU A 571 -14.36 17.33 -24.20
C GLU A 571 -15.49 16.44 -23.64
N LEU A 572 -15.35 15.96 -22.41
CA LEU A 572 -16.42 15.24 -21.70
C LEU A 572 -17.51 16.18 -21.14
N GLY A 573 -17.36 17.49 -21.29
CA GLY A 573 -18.29 18.52 -20.81
C GLY A 573 -18.43 18.55 -19.29
N LEU A 574 -17.36 18.22 -18.56
CA LEU A 574 -17.37 18.22 -17.10
C LEU A 574 -17.05 19.62 -16.55
N CYS A 575 -17.78 20.03 -15.51
CA CYS A 575 -17.37 21.14 -14.66
C CYS A 575 -16.27 20.66 -13.70
N TYR A 576 -15.11 21.29 -13.73
CA TYR A 576 -13.97 20.88 -12.91
C TYR A 576 -13.18 22.08 -12.35
N ARG A 577 -12.36 21.82 -11.33
CA ARG A 577 -11.39 22.76 -10.79
C ARG A 577 -9.99 22.13 -10.73
N VAL A 578 -8.98 22.97 -10.90
CA VAL A 578 -7.56 22.60 -10.82
C VAL A 578 -6.99 23.12 -9.52
N LEU A 579 -6.35 22.24 -8.76
CA LEU A 579 -5.76 22.53 -7.46
C LEU A 579 -4.25 22.33 -7.51
N ASP A 580 -3.51 23.33 -7.03
CA ASP A 580 -2.09 23.21 -6.71
C ASP A 580 -1.94 22.62 -5.31
N MET A 581 -1.41 21.40 -5.26
CA MET A 581 -1.45 20.60 -4.04
C MET A 581 -0.39 21.02 -3.03
N PRO A 582 -0.76 21.07 -1.73
CA PRO A 582 0.12 21.55 -0.69
C PRO A 582 1.13 20.45 -0.27
N THR A 583 2.12 20.85 0.52
CA THR A 583 3.28 20.01 0.87
C THR A 583 2.94 18.66 1.50
N GLU A 584 1.89 18.55 2.32
CA GLU A 584 1.49 17.27 2.96
C GLU A 584 0.83 16.28 1.96
N GLU A 585 0.39 16.78 0.80
CA GLU A 585 -0.30 16.00 -0.25
C GLU A 585 0.61 15.60 -1.43
N LEU A 586 1.91 15.92 -1.38
CA LEU A 586 2.87 15.59 -2.44
C LEU A 586 3.34 14.12 -2.40
N GLY A 587 3.12 13.41 -1.29
CA GLY A 587 3.69 12.07 -1.10
C GLY A 587 5.22 12.07 -1.03
N ALA A 588 5.87 10.96 -1.36
CA ALA A 588 7.33 10.85 -1.28
C ALA A 588 8.04 11.35 -2.54
N SER A 589 7.48 11.11 -3.73
CA SER A 589 8.18 11.30 -5.01
C SER A 589 7.90 12.65 -5.68
N ALA A 590 6.73 13.26 -5.49
CA ALA A 590 6.38 14.48 -6.22
C ALA A 590 7.14 15.70 -5.69
N TYR A 591 7.72 16.46 -6.61
CA TYR A 591 8.28 17.79 -6.40
C TYR A 591 7.21 18.88 -6.52
N LYS A 592 6.30 18.70 -7.48
CA LYS A 592 5.10 19.52 -7.72
C LYS A 592 3.95 18.61 -8.14
N LYS A 593 2.73 18.92 -7.70
CA LYS A 593 1.53 18.13 -8.01
C LYS A 593 0.33 19.05 -8.27
N TYR A 594 -0.44 18.72 -9.30
CA TYR A 594 -1.76 19.28 -9.54
C TYR A 594 -2.80 18.16 -9.45
N ASP A 595 -3.91 18.44 -8.77
CA ASP A 595 -5.10 17.59 -8.80
C ASP A 595 -6.22 18.30 -9.55
N ILE A 596 -7.05 17.53 -10.25
CA ILE A 596 -8.25 18.03 -10.93
C ILE A 596 -9.44 17.34 -10.29
N GLU A 597 -10.40 18.15 -9.85
CA GLU A 597 -11.64 17.67 -9.24
C GLU A 597 -12.84 18.05 -10.09
N ALA A 598 -13.71 17.09 -10.38
CA ALA A 598 -14.98 17.35 -11.04
C ALA A 598 -16.08 17.63 -10.02
N TRP A 599 -17.00 18.52 -10.38
CA TRP A 599 -18.25 18.69 -9.64
C TRP A 599 -19.15 17.47 -9.86
N MET A 600 -19.66 16.89 -8.78
CA MET A 600 -20.56 15.72 -8.81
C MET A 600 -21.94 16.13 -8.26
N PRO A 601 -22.93 16.45 -9.11
CA PRO A 601 -24.17 17.11 -8.68
C PRO A 601 -25.03 16.34 -7.66
N GLY A 602 -25.11 15.01 -7.76
CA GLY A 602 -25.86 14.19 -6.82
C GLY A 602 -25.13 14.05 -5.48
N ARG A 603 -23.80 14.04 -5.52
CA ARG A 603 -22.91 14.09 -4.35
C ARG A 603 -22.86 15.47 -3.69
N ASN A 604 -23.16 16.52 -4.46
CA ASN A 604 -23.09 17.92 -4.04
C ASN A 604 -21.71 18.33 -3.50
N SER A 605 -20.66 17.81 -4.12
CA SER A 605 -19.27 18.07 -3.76
C SER A 605 -18.35 17.97 -4.96
N TRP A 606 -17.16 18.56 -4.82
CA TRP A 606 -16.04 18.32 -5.72
C TRP A 606 -15.41 16.97 -5.40
N GLY A 607 -14.93 16.25 -6.42
CA GLY A 607 -14.17 15.03 -6.21
C GLY A 607 -13.03 14.86 -7.21
N GLU A 608 -11.85 14.52 -6.71
CA GLU A 608 -10.64 14.27 -7.48
C GLU A 608 -10.88 13.21 -8.56
N ILE A 609 -10.71 13.59 -9.82
CA ILE A 609 -10.81 12.69 -10.98
C ILE A 609 -9.45 12.43 -11.63
N SER A 610 -8.45 13.26 -11.31
CA SER A 610 -7.13 13.19 -11.91
C SER A 610 -6.06 13.87 -11.05
N SER A 611 -4.82 13.44 -11.24
CA SER A 611 -3.63 14.05 -10.67
C SER A 611 -2.48 14.01 -11.67
N THR A 612 -1.53 14.94 -11.56
CA THR A 612 -0.26 14.92 -12.30
C THR A 612 0.87 15.43 -11.43
N SER A 613 2.04 14.82 -11.55
CA SER A 613 3.21 15.13 -10.72
C SER A 613 4.48 15.25 -11.55
N ASN A 614 5.31 16.24 -11.23
CA ASN A 614 6.72 16.25 -11.58
C ASN A 614 7.50 15.57 -10.45
N CYS A 615 8.16 14.45 -10.73
CA CYS A 615 8.94 13.70 -9.74
C CYS A 615 10.45 13.99 -9.81
N THR A 616 10.85 14.95 -10.66
CA THR A 616 12.24 15.28 -10.95
C THR A 616 13.08 14.00 -11.11
N ASP A 617 14.24 13.93 -10.46
CA ASP A 617 15.14 12.78 -10.49
C ASP A 617 14.90 11.77 -9.34
N TYR A 618 13.81 11.89 -8.56
CA TYR A 618 13.55 11.01 -7.42
C TYR A 618 13.49 9.54 -7.83
N GLN A 619 12.67 9.24 -8.84
CA GLN A 619 12.46 7.89 -9.36
C GLN A 619 13.66 7.44 -10.20
N SER A 620 14.21 8.33 -11.03
CA SER A 620 15.33 8.01 -11.92
C SER A 620 16.62 7.68 -11.15
N ARG A 621 16.90 8.35 -10.02
CA ARG A 621 18.01 7.98 -9.12
C ARG A 621 17.82 6.62 -8.48
N ARG A 622 16.58 6.26 -8.12
CA ARG A 622 16.26 4.99 -7.46
C ARG A 622 16.22 3.81 -8.45
N LEU A 623 15.85 4.06 -9.70
CA LEU A 623 15.76 3.08 -10.78
C LEU A 623 16.98 3.11 -11.73
N ASN A 624 17.94 4.00 -11.49
CA ASN A 624 19.12 4.22 -12.33
C ASN A 624 18.76 4.49 -13.81
N ILE A 625 17.86 5.45 -14.03
CA ILE A 625 17.44 5.90 -15.37
C ILE A 625 18.27 7.14 -15.71
N ARG A 626 19.10 7.04 -16.74
CA ARG A 626 20.03 8.10 -17.14
C ARG A 626 19.89 8.42 -18.62
N TYR A 627 20.48 9.53 -19.05
CA TYR A 627 20.68 9.85 -20.46
C TYR A 627 22.11 10.30 -20.73
N ARG A 628 22.61 10.07 -21.94
CA ARG A 628 23.90 10.61 -22.40
C ARG A 628 23.71 12.10 -22.68
N THR A 629 24.57 12.93 -22.10
CA THR A 629 24.57 14.38 -22.34
C THR A 629 25.67 14.72 -23.34
N ASN A 630 25.41 15.72 -24.18
CA ASN A 630 26.44 16.30 -25.05
C ASN A 630 27.48 17.17 -24.30
N LYS A 631 27.44 17.22 -22.96
CA LYS A 631 28.41 17.98 -22.16
C LYS A 631 29.76 17.26 -22.18
N ILE A 632 30.73 17.88 -22.85
CA ILE A 632 32.15 17.52 -22.75
C ILE A 632 32.64 18.06 -21.40
N VAL A 633 32.97 17.17 -20.48
CA VAL A 633 33.66 17.56 -19.24
C VAL A 633 35.16 17.55 -19.54
N GLU A 634 35.81 18.71 -19.40
CA GLU A 634 37.27 18.77 -19.41
C GLU A 634 37.82 17.93 -18.25
N PRO A 635 38.90 17.16 -18.46
CA PRO A 635 39.46 16.34 -17.40
C PRO A 635 39.89 17.22 -16.23
N THR A 636 39.17 17.11 -15.11
CA THR A 636 39.61 17.70 -13.85
C THR A 636 40.86 16.96 -13.40
N THR A 637 42.01 17.63 -13.46
CA THR A 637 43.23 17.14 -12.82
C THR A 637 43.00 17.14 -11.32
N SER A 638 42.64 16.00 -10.74
CA SER A 638 42.80 15.77 -9.32
C SER A 638 44.30 15.72 -9.01
N SER A 639 44.86 16.89 -8.70
CA SER A 639 46.20 17.01 -8.12
C SER A 639 46.18 16.35 -6.75
N GLY A 640 46.68 15.13 -6.63
CA GLY A 640 46.73 14.46 -5.32
C GLY A 640 47.30 13.05 -5.24
N GLU A 641 47.52 12.32 -6.35
CA GLU A 641 48.11 10.98 -6.28
C GLU A 641 49.35 10.86 -7.16
N THR A 642 50.51 10.93 -6.52
CA THR A 642 51.80 10.61 -7.10
C THR A 642 51.86 9.10 -7.40
N GLY A 643 51.74 8.73 -8.68
CA GLY A 643 52.28 7.45 -9.17
C GLY A 643 51.38 6.55 -10.02
N ALA A 644 50.15 6.93 -10.37
CA ALA A 644 49.35 6.15 -11.31
C ALA A 644 49.55 6.62 -12.76
N ARG A 645 49.77 5.66 -13.67
CA ARG A 645 50.00 5.85 -15.12
C ARG A 645 49.09 6.93 -15.71
N LYS A 646 49.69 7.88 -16.46
CA LYS A 646 48.98 8.78 -17.40
C LYS A 646 48.17 7.93 -18.39
N GLN A 647 46.91 7.64 -18.08
CA GLN A 647 45.92 7.27 -19.08
C GLN A 647 45.47 8.57 -19.75
N THR A 648 45.69 8.66 -21.06
CA THR A 648 45.10 9.67 -21.93
C THR A 648 43.57 9.53 -21.84
N SER A 649 42.90 10.44 -21.14
CA SER A 649 41.43 10.43 -21.04
C SER A 649 40.84 10.89 -22.38
N ASN A 650 40.22 9.96 -23.11
CA ASN A 650 39.33 10.32 -24.21
C ASN A 650 38.20 11.22 -23.68
N SER A 651 37.75 12.18 -24.50
CA SER A 651 36.49 12.90 -24.26
C SER A 651 35.36 11.88 -24.15
N TYR A 652 34.79 11.72 -22.95
CA TYR A 652 33.65 10.83 -22.72
C TYR A 652 32.38 11.68 -22.62
N LEU A 653 31.34 11.30 -23.36
CA LEU A 653 29.97 11.77 -23.11
C LEU A 653 29.62 11.44 -21.65
N THR A 654 29.24 12.45 -20.87
CA THR A 654 28.83 12.25 -19.48
C THR A 654 27.35 11.87 -19.42
N THR A 655 26.97 11.02 -18.46
CA THR A 655 25.56 10.68 -18.24
C THR A 655 25.00 11.51 -17.10
N ASP A 656 23.74 11.92 -17.22
CA ASP A 656 22.99 12.56 -16.14
C ASP A 656 21.65 11.83 -15.90
N PHE A 657 20.97 12.13 -14.80
CA PHE A 657 19.66 11.58 -14.50
C PHE A 657 18.57 12.35 -15.25
N VAL A 658 17.62 11.59 -15.80
CA VAL A 658 16.41 12.16 -16.39
C VAL A 658 15.44 12.62 -15.31
N HIS A 659 14.53 13.52 -15.68
CA HIS A 659 13.34 13.78 -14.87
C HIS A 659 12.19 12.88 -15.32
N THR A 660 11.32 12.54 -14.37
CA THR A 660 10.15 11.67 -14.58
C THR A 660 8.88 12.41 -14.17
N LEU A 661 7.83 12.28 -14.98
CA LEU A 661 6.52 12.88 -14.74
C LEU A 661 5.44 11.84 -14.97
N ASN A 662 4.37 11.94 -14.19
CA ASN A 662 3.19 11.11 -14.33
C ASN A 662 1.92 11.97 -14.40
N GLY A 663 0.86 11.42 -14.98
CA GLY A 663 -0.46 12.05 -14.99
C GLY A 663 -1.57 11.08 -15.31
N THR A 664 -2.68 11.16 -14.57
CA THR A 664 -3.86 10.35 -14.85
C THR A 664 -4.60 10.91 -16.06
N ALA A 665 -4.65 10.19 -17.19
CA ALA A 665 -5.51 10.60 -18.30
C ALA A 665 -6.98 10.25 -18.03
N MET A 666 -7.23 9.10 -17.38
CA MET A 666 -8.59 8.61 -17.12
C MET A 666 -8.61 7.64 -15.94
N ALA A 667 -9.14 8.06 -14.79
CA ALA A 667 -9.51 7.14 -13.70
C ALA A 667 -10.99 6.79 -13.82
N VAL A 668 -11.27 5.63 -14.45
CA VAL A 668 -12.61 5.28 -14.95
C VAL A 668 -13.73 5.41 -13.91
N PRO A 669 -13.62 4.87 -12.67
CA PRO A 669 -14.78 4.84 -11.77
C PRO A 669 -15.30 6.23 -11.40
N ARG A 670 -14.41 7.17 -11.07
CA ARG A 670 -14.81 8.53 -10.67
C ARG A 670 -15.32 9.35 -11.85
N ILE A 671 -14.84 9.06 -13.06
CA ILE A 671 -15.38 9.66 -14.28
C ILE A 671 -16.78 9.11 -14.59
N ILE A 672 -17.03 7.81 -14.38
CA ILE A 672 -18.40 7.26 -14.47
C ILE A 672 -19.32 7.99 -13.47
N VAL A 673 -18.89 8.19 -12.23
CA VAL A 673 -19.68 8.98 -11.25
C VAL A 673 -19.99 10.37 -11.77
N ALA A 674 -18.97 11.12 -12.21
CA ALA A 674 -19.13 12.49 -12.69
C ALA A 674 -20.06 12.56 -13.91
N LEU A 675 -19.97 11.61 -14.85
CA LEU A 675 -20.82 11.56 -16.04
C LEU A 675 -22.27 11.23 -15.70
N LEU A 676 -22.52 10.18 -14.90
CA LEU A 676 -23.88 9.79 -14.53
C LEU A 676 -24.60 10.92 -13.80
N GLU A 677 -23.92 11.58 -12.86
CA GLU A 677 -24.56 12.63 -12.06
C GLU A 677 -24.71 13.95 -12.84
N THR A 678 -23.79 14.29 -13.74
CA THR A 678 -23.86 15.50 -14.58
C THR A 678 -24.98 15.40 -15.61
N TYR A 679 -25.07 14.26 -16.29
CA TYR A 679 -25.90 14.11 -17.48
C TYR A 679 -27.27 13.44 -17.25
N GLN A 680 -27.64 13.21 -15.99
CA GLN A 680 -28.96 12.69 -15.64
C GLN A 680 -30.10 13.62 -16.07
N GLN A 681 -31.21 13.01 -16.47
CA GLN A 681 -32.46 13.65 -16.86
C GLN A 681 -33.56 13.43 -15.80
N GLU A 682 -34.66 14.19 -15.88
CA GLU A 682 -35.77 14.11 -14.92
C GLU A 682 -36.42 12.72 -14.90
N ASP A 683 -36.47 12.04 -16.05
CA ASP A 683 -37.02 10.70 -16.19
C ASP A 683 -36.07 9.59 -15.69
N GLY A 684 -34.89 9.95 -15.17
CA GLY A 684 -33.86 9.03 -14.70
C GLY A 684 -32.96 8.47 -15.80
N SER A 685 -33.12 8.89 -17.05
CA SER A 685 -32.17 8.58 -18.13
C SER A 685 -30.88 9.40 -18.02
N VAL A 686 -29.81 8.97 -18.70
CA VAL A 686 -28.52 9.68 -18.73
C VAL A 686 -28.08 9.90 -20.17
N HIS A 687 -27.87 11.15 -20.58
CA HIS A 687 -27.43 11.52 -21.92
C HIS A 687 -25.90 11.51 -22.02
N LEU A 688 -25.31 10.61 -22.80
CA LEU A 688 -23.86 10.50 -22.88
C LEU A 688 -23.24 11.62 -23.74
N PRO A 689 -22.07 12.17 -23.37
CA PRO A 689 -21.29 13.07 -24.21
C PRO A 689 -21.06 12.54 -25.63
N GLU A 690 -21.10 13.42 -26.63
CA GLU A 690 -20.96 13.03 -28.04
C GLU A 690 -19.62 12.36 -28.34
N CYS A 691 -18.56 12.78 -27.66
CA CYS A 691 -17.22 12.22 -27.80
C CYS A 691 -17.13 10.72 -27.42
N LEU A 692 -18.11 10.20 -26.66
CA LEU A 692 -18.19 8.79 -26.28
C LEU A 692 -19.02 7.94 -27.24
N TRP A 693 -19.91 8.53 -28.04
CA TRP A 693 -20.83 7.78 -28.92
C TRP A 693 -20.13 6.78 -29.84
N PRO A 694 -18.96 7.09 -30.46
CA PRO A 694 -18.25 6.12 -31.31
C PRO A 694 -17.82 4.85 -30.58
N PHE A 695 -17.69 4.89 -29.25
CA PHE A 695 -17.22 3.77 -28.42
C PHE A 695 -18.34 3.08 -27.65
N MET A 696 -19.55 3.62 -27.69
CA MET A 696 -20.70 3.15 -26.91
C MET A 696 -21.66 2.28 -27.74
N ALA A 697 -21.18 1.62 -28.80
CA ALA A 697 -22.02 0.82 -29.71
C ALA A 697 -23.26 1.58 -30.24
N GLY A 698 -23.13 2.90 -30.47
CA GLY A 698 -24.22 3.77 -30.93
C GLY A 698 -25.19 4.22 -29.83
N ILE A 699 -24.99 3.80 -28.58
CA ILE A 699 -25.80 4.24 -27.44
C ILE A 699 -25.47 5.70 -27.11
N LYS A 700 -26.50 6.55 -27.15
CA LYS A 700 -26.41 7.98 -26.82
C LYS A 700 -27.09 8.33 -25.50
N VAL A 701 -28.05 7.50 -25.09
CA VAL A 701 -28.86 7.70 -23.88
C VAL A 701 -28.97 6.35 -23.17
N ILE A 702 -28.62 6.33 -21.88
CA ILE A 702 -28.86 5.19 -21.00
C ILE A 702 -30.25 5.38 -20.40
N LYS A 703 -31.15 4.43 -20.62
CA LYS A 703 -32.55 4.52 -20.18
C LYS A 703 -32.79 3.65 -18.95
N PRO A 704 -33.71 4.05 -18.04
CA PRO A 704 -34.16 3.18 -16.95
C PRO A 704 -34.65 1.84 -17.50
N LYS A 705 -34.30 0.76 -16.81
CA LYS A 705 -34.77 -0.57 -17.18
C LYS A 705 -36.09 -0.83 -16.49
N THR A 706 -37.09 -1.25 -17.25
CA THR A 706 -38.28 -1.89 -16.67
C THR A 706 -37.80 -3.16 -15.99
N SER A 707 -38.07 -3.30 -14.68
CA SER A 707 -37.71 -4.48 -13.90
C SER A 707 -38.08 -5.77 -14.67
N PRO A 708 -37.21 -6.79 -14.72
CA PRO A 708 -37.59 -8.11 -15.22
C PRO A 708 -38.71 -8.74 -14.39
#